data_AF-A0A3M2C3X6-F1
#
_entry.id   AF-A0A3M2C3X6-F1
#
_cell.length_a   1.000
_cell.length_b   1.000
_cell.length_c   1.000
_cell.angle_alpha   90.00
_cell.angle_beta   90.00
_cell.angle_gamma   90.00
#
_symmetry.space_group_name_H-M   'P 1'
#
loop_
_entity.id
_entity.type
_entity.pdbx_description
1 polymer ?
#
loop_
_entity_poly.entity_id
_entity_poly.type
_entity_poly.pdbx_seq_one_letter_code
_entity_poly.pdbx_strand_id
1 'polypeptide(L)'
;MSRKKLFVTTLLICSMVAALALPAWAATPPQKPKMVTGKALQFDVSPPFRQLAKELPSFKAQGPPREIPLRKVPDARQRPDVMGVPDALRQTEAQPVPGAGPTPAPTINVDGFSDDDNAAVVGFRIVPPDTEGDVGLTRYVQWINLVFGVFDKATGNVIFGPVAGNSIWNGFGGACELNNDGDPIVLYDHLADRWLLSQFSIDEGIQCIAISTTNDPTGPYFRYAFLVTPGGGNDYPKIGLWSDGGAQSAYHMSLRDFDPNFNTSAVAMDRDAMLAGDPNAQFVKFANPCTNVDCVDGLQPPHLEGPAAPAGSCGTYFVAWDDDFDGPLTGTDGYRNYTFCVDWAGGNHTYGENAIVPSSADFDRTMCGFFQRNCIPQPAPGEGLDPFDEATMYRAQVRNFGSHVSVVLNHTVDATGGNVAGIRWAELRQTTVNGPWTLFQDGTYSPDNNHRWMGSIAQDQAGNIALGYSVSSSSVFPSVRYTTRMAADPLGTLPGGEVECVAGTGAQTGSSNRWGDYSTMSVDPVDNCTFWYTQEYYQTTGSFNFRTRICSFTIPGCTGPNPNCNFNGVCEQNAEVTEDCTTCPSDCPSQEPGTAACGNGVCEPFAGEDCLSCAADCNGRQNGNPSRRFCCGDGDGENPVGCNDSRCTSSGFQCSDVPASGFCCGNLICEAGEDSNNCPLDCGACVPSPEVCTDGQDNDCDGLVDCDDADCSADPACQVTCQPKNASCSTNADCCSGVCKANGRCR
;
A
#
# COMPACT_ATOMS: atom_id res chain seq x y z
N MET A 1 13.47 12.53 105.04
CA MET A 1 14.64 11.65 104.80
C MET A 1 14.70 11.29 103.31
N SER A 2 15.76 11.75 102.66
CA SER A 2 16.39 11.24 101.41
C SER A 2 15.53 10.54 100.35
N ARG A 3 15.44 11.15 99.16
CA ARG A 3 16.09 10.65 97.93
C ARG A 3 15.94 11.68 96.80
N LYS A 4 17.08 12.08 96.25
CA LYS A 4 17.25 13.15 95.26
C LYS A 4 16.54 12.79 93.94
N LYS A 5 15.73 13.72 93.41
CA LYS A 5 15.26 13.76 92.02
C LYS A 5 16.26 14.59 91.22
N LEU A 6 16.82 14.05 90.14
CA LEU A 6 17.62 14.80 89.18
C LEU A 6 16.87 14.83 87.86
N PHE A 7 16.64 16.05 87.37
CA PHE A 7 15.92 16.39 86.16
C PHE A 7 16.68 15.98 84.90
N VAL A 8 15.93 15.55 83.89
CA VAL A 8 16.37 15.33 82.52
C VAL A 8 16.46 16.70 81.83
N THR A 9 17.64 17.04 81.32
CA THR A 9 17.83 18.18 80.42
C THR A 9 18.45 17.65 79.12
N THR A 10 17.65 17.67 78.06
CA THR A 10 18.03 17.25 76.70
C THR A 10 18.98 18.28 76.09
N LEU A 11 20.21 17.86 75.79
CA LEU A 11 21.21 18.68 75.09
C LEU A 11 21.16 18.34 73.58
N LEU A 12 20.83 19.32 72.74
CA LEU A 12 20.96 19.24 71.28
C LEU A 12 22.45 19.17 70.91
N ILE A 13 22.88 18.07 70.28
CA ILE A 13 24.19 17.96 69.63
C ILE A 13 23.99 18.21 68.14
N CYS A 14 24.49 19.35 67.67
CA CYS A 14 24.56 19.73 66.27
C CYS A 14 25.62 18.86 65.57
N SER A 15 25.19 17.92 64.72
CA SER A 15 26.09 17.14 63.87
C SER A 15 26.06 17.72 62.46
N MET A 16 27.16 18.36 62.04
CA MET A 16 27.39 18.75 60.66
C MET A 16 27.57 17.49 59.80
N VAL A 17 26.53 17.11 59.07
CA VAL A 17 26.64 16.21 57.93
C VAL A 17 26.97 17.07 56.72
N ALA A 18 28.21 17.01 56.25
CA ALA A 18 28.57 17.54 54.95
C ALA A 18 27.88 16.68 53.89
N ALA A 19 26.79 17.19 53.31
CA ALA A 19 26.18 16.60 52.13
C ALA A 19 27.18 16.69 50.97
N LEU A 20 27.84 15.59 50.66
CA LEU A 20 28.46 15.37 49.36
C LEU A 20 27.32 15.32 48.35
N ALA A 21 26.99 16.47 47.75
CA ALA A 21 26.16 16.52 46.56
C ALA A 21 26.92 15.76 45.45
N LEU A 22 26.53 14.52 45.21
CA LEU A 22 26.84 13.86 43.95
C LEU A 22 26.33 14.79 42.84
N PRO A 23 27.14 15.11 41.81
CA PRO A 23 26.64 15.89 40.69
C PRO A 23 25.49 15.10 40.09
N ALA A 24 24.26 15.62 40.23
CA ALA A 24 23.16 15.16 39.40
C ALA A 24 23.65 15.31 37.96
N TRP A 25 23.83 14.20 37.26
CA TRP A 25 23.90 14.22 35.80
C TRP A 25 22.56 14.78 35.36
N ALA A 26 22.53 16.09 35.07
CA ALA A 26 21.43 16.66 34.32
C ALA A 26 21.45 15.93 32.98
N ALA A 27 20.42 15.11 32.73
CA ALA A 27 20.20 14.54 31.41
C ALA A 27 20.26 15.70 30.41
N THR A 28 21.16 15.60 29.44
CA THR A 28 21.22 16.58 28.36
C THR A 28 19.84 16.55 27.69
N PRO A 29 19.16 17.69 27.49
CA PRO A 29 17.86 17.67 26.83
C PRO A 29 17.97 16.95 25.48
N PRO A 30 16.98 16.12 25.09
CA PRO A 30 17.03 15.40 23.83
C PRO A 30 17.28 16.38 22.70
N GLN A 31 18.28 16.10 21.86
CA GLN A 31 18.57 16.94 20.71
C GLN A 31 17.39 16.85 19.74
N LYS A 32 16.79 17.99 19.42
CA LYS A 32 15.70 18.04 18.45
C LYS A 32 16.21 17.62 17.07
N PRO A 33 15.45 16.81 16.31
CA PRO A 33 15.80 16.47 14.93
C PRO A 33 16.02 17.73 14.10
N LYS A 34 17.09 17.76 13.32
CA LYS A 34 17.43 18.91 12.47
C LYS A 34 16.70 18.78 11.13
N MET A 35 15.90 19.78 10.78
CA MET A 35 15.23 19.86 9.48
C MET A 35 16.21 20.33 8.39
N VAL A 36 16.17 19.65 7.24
CA VAL A 36 16.83 20.02 6.00
C VAL A 36 15.82 19.90 4.87
N THR A 37 15.78 20.87 3.96
CA THR A 37 14.97 20.79 2.74
C THR A 37 15.87 20.84 1.52
N GLY A 38 15.44 20.20 0.45
CA GLY A 38 16.16 20.19 -0.83
C GLY A 38 15.22 20.00 -2.00
N LYS A 39 15.78 20.11 -3.20
CA LYS A 39 15.11 19.84 -4.48
C LYS A 39 15.88 18.78 -5.24
N ALA A 40 15.27 18.26 -6.30
CA ALA A 40 15.98 17.45 -7.27
C ALA A 40 17.23 18.20 -7.78
N LEU A 41 18.39 17.55 -7.67
CA LEU A 41 19.64 18.04 -8.24
C LEU A 41 19.62 17.93 -9.76
N GLN A 42 18.95 16.89 -10.26
CA GLN A 42 18.83 16.57 -11.67
C GLN A 42 17.49 15.89 -11.95
N PHE A 43 16.93 16.18 -13.12
CA PHE A 43 15.68 15.62 -13.59
C PHE A 43 15.68 15.44 -15.11
N ASP A 44 15.07 14.37 -15.61
CA ASP A 44 14.58 14.27 -16.98
C ASP A 44 13.40 13.29 -17.13
N VAL A 45 12.92 13.17 -18.37
CA VAL A 45 11.99 12.12 -18.78
C VAL A 45 12.75 11.14 -19.67
N SER A 46 12.77 9.88 -19.27
CA SER A 46 13.48 8.84 -20.00
C SER A 46 12.73 8.43 -21.29
N PRO A 47 13.41 7.91 -22.32
CA PRO A 47 12.80 6.99 -23.28
C PRO A 47 12.19 5.76 -22.58
N PRO A 48 11.33 4.97 -23.25
CA PRO A 48 10.82 3.74 -22.66
C PRO A 48 11.96 2.83 -22.17
N PHE A 49 11.84 2.29 -20.96
CA PHE A 49 12.91 1.51 -20.34
C PHE A 49 13.29 0.27 -21.16
N ARG A 50 12.31 -0.36 -21.82
CA ARG A 50 12.53 -1.44 -22.79
C ARG A 50 13.48 -1.09 -23.94
N GLN A 51 13.64 0.20 -24.26
CA GLN A 51 14.63 0.68 -25.22
C GLN A 51 15.99 0.88 -24.55
N LEU A 52 16.03 1.56 -23.41
CA LEU A 52 17.26 1.85 -22.67
C LEU A 52 18.05 0.58 -22.33
N ALA A 53 17.35 -0.48 -21.94
CA ALA A 53 17.96 -1.77 -21.62
C ALA A 53 18.61 -2.48 -22.82
N LYS A 54 18.21 -2.18 -24.06
CA LYS A 54 18.83 -2.76 -25.27
C LYS A 54 20.18 -2.11 -25.61
N GLU A 55 20.42 -0.93 -25.07
CA GLU A 55 21.59 -0.10 -25.37
C GLU A 55 22.74 -0.30 -24.36
N LEU A 56 22.57 -1.21 -23.39
CA LEU A 56 23.58 -1.49 -22.38
C LEU A 56 24.81 -2.19 -22.98
N PRO A 57 26.03 -1.70 -22.70
CA PRO A 57 27.22 -2.49 -22.92
C PRO A 57 27.15 -3.74 -22.04
N SER A 58 27.40 -4.91 -22.61
CA SER A 58 27.69 -6.10 -21.81
C SER A 58 28.88 -5.78 -20.89
N PHE A 59 28.73 -5.83 -19.56
CA PHE A 59 29.86 -5.72 -18.65
C PHE A 59 30.76 -6.95 -18.85
N LYS A 60 31.82 -6.81 -19.67
CA LYS A 60 32.73 -7.91 -20.00
C LYS A 60 33.83 -8.15 -18.97
N ALA A 61 34.00 -7.25 -18.01
CA ALA A 61 35.03 -7.40 -16.98
C ALA A 61 34.48 -8.25 -15.83
N GLN A 62 34.86 -9.53 -15.81
CA GLN A 62 34.53 -10.39 -14.68
C GLN A 62 35.32 -9.94 -13.44
N GLY A 63 34.60 -9.57 -12.38
CA GLY A 63 35.16 -9.20 -11.08
C GLY A 63 35.12 -10.37 -10.10
N PRO A 64 35.96 -10.35 -9.03
CA PRO A 64 35.79 -11.31 -7.94
C PRO A 64 34.43 -11.07 -7.23
N PRO A 65 33.84 -12.11 -6.60
CA PRO A 65 32.65 -11.95 -5.76
C PRO A 65 32.88 -10.93 -4.64
N ARG A 66 31.82 -10.20 -4.25
CA ARG A 66 31.90 -9.10 -3.28
C ARG A 66 30.81 -9.20 -2.24
N GLU A 67 31.16 -9.11 -0.96
CA GLU A 67 30.17 -8.81 0.08
C GLU A 67 29.92 -7.31 0.06
N ILE A 68 28.65 -6.92 0.02
CA ILE A 68 28.20 -5.55 0.25
C ILE A 68 28.09 -5.37 1.77
N PRO A 69 28.96 -4.53 2.37
CA PRO A 69 29.06 -4.45 3.82
C PRO A 69 27.90 -3.67 4.41
N LEU A 70 27.18 -4.28 5.37
CA LEU A 70 26.29 -3.53 6.27
C LEU A 70 27.12 -2.52 7.06
N ARG A 71 26.93 -1.23 6.79
CA ARG A 71 27.56 -0.18 7.59
C ARG A 71 26.75 0.01 8.88
N LYS A 72 27.28 -0.53 9.98
CA LYS A 72 26.63 -0.55 11.29
C LYS A 72 26.58 0.84 11.95
N VAL A 73 25.57 1.05 12.77
CA VAL A 73 25.53 2.16 13.73
C VAL A 73 26.81 2.11 14.58
N PRO A 74 27.52 3.23 14.78
CA PRO A 74 28.62 3.32 15.73
C PRO A 74 28.10 3.15 17.16
N ASP A 75 27.88 1.90 17.58
CA ASP A 75 27.36 1.62 18.90
C ASP A 75 28.48 1.32 19.89
N ALA A 76 28.61 2.16 20.93
CA ALA A 76 29.51 1.95 22.06
C ALA A 76 28.90 1.07 23.17
N ARG A 77 27.63 0.65 23.03
CA ARG A 77 26.91 -0.20 23.99
C ARG A 77 27.39 -1.65 23.87
N GLN A 78 28.57 -1.95 24.42
CA GLN A 78 28.97 -3.32 24.74
C GLN A 78 28.25 -3.75 26.03
N ARG A 79 26.96 -4.05 25.95
CA ARG A 79 26.22 -4.60 27.09
C ARG A 79 26.28 -6.13 27.02
N PRO A 80 26.51 -6.83 28.15
CA PRO A 80 26.30 -8.26 28.19
C PRO A 80 24.84 -8.53 27.84
N ASP A 81 24.57 -9.58 27.06
CA ASP A 81 23.24 -10.16 26.89
C ASP A 81 22.57 -10.25 28.28
N VAL A 82 21.47 -9.49 28.41
CA VAL A 82 20.64 -9.47 29.61
C VAL A 82 19.36 -10.23 29.30
N MET A 83 19.45 -11.53 29.00
CA MET A 83 18.66 -12.61 29.63
C MET A 83 18.31 -13.75 28.67
N GLY A 84 18.64 -14.99 29.09
CA GLY A 84 18.07 -16.23 28.55
C GLY A 84 16.64 -16.51 29.05
N VAL A 85 15.75 -15.52 28.96
CA VAL A 85 14.33 -15.67 29.32
C VAL A 85 13.53 -15.92 28.03
N PRO A 86 12.75 -17.00 27.95
CA PRO A 86 11.86 -17.21 26.80
C PRO A 86 10.83 -16.09 26.66
N ASP A 87 10.58 -15.66 25.42
CA ASP A 87 9.51 -14.70 25.12
C ASP A 87 8.14 -15.27 25.56
N ALA A 88 7.44 -14.52 26.41
CA ALA A 88 6.17 -14.93 27.00
C ALA A 88 5.03 -15.07 25.97
N LEU A 89 5.15 -14.43 24.80
CA LEU A 89 4.20 -14.51 23.69
C LEU A 89 4.60 -15.52 22.62
N ARG A 90 5.60 -16.36 22.87
CA ARG A 90 5.98 -17.43 21.94
C ARG A 90 4.81 -18.38 21.69
N GLN A 91 4.33 -18.41 20.46
CA GLN A 91 3.44 -19.45 19.96
C GLN A 91 4.25 -20.74 19.70
N THR A 92 3.77 -21.88 20.23
CA THR A 92 4.47 -23.18 20.16
C THR A 92 3.75 -24.20 19.27
N GLU A 93 2.66 -23.79 18.63
CA GLU A 93 1.82 -24.63 17.78
C GLU A 93 2.22 -24.46 16.31
N ALA A 94 2.85 -25.50 15.74
CA ALA A 94 3.26 -25.53 14.32
C ALA A 94 2.14 -25.94 13.35
N GLN A 95 1.07 -26.53 13.86
CA GLN A 95 -0.03 -27.04 13.06
C GLN A 95 -1.24 -26.11 13.14
N PRO A 96 -2.09 -26.10 12.10
CA PRO A 96 -3.31 -25.32 12.13
C PRO A 96 -4.14 -25.67 13.37
N VAL A 97 -4.53 -24.66 14.16
CA VAL A 97 -5.37 -24.90 15.34
C VAL A 97 -6.79 -25.29 14.88
N PRO A 98 -7.44 -26.31 15.47
CA PRO A 98 -8.79 -26.70 15.06
C PRO A 98 -9.77 -25.52 15.12
N GLY A 99 -10.36 -25.17 13.97
CA GLY A 99 -11.29 -24.05 13.81
C GLY A 99 -10.65 -22.76 13.25
N ALA A 100 -9.32 -22.70 13.13
CA ALA A 100 -8.63 -21.68 12.36
C ALA A 100 -8.68 -22.01 10.86
N GLY A 101 -8.64 -20.96 10.02
CA GLY A 101 -8.47 -21.10 8.58
C GLY A 101 -7.03 -21.54 8.29
N PRO A 102 -6.81 -22.66 7.58
CA PRO A 102 -5.45 -23.11 7.30
C PRO A 102 -4.75 -22.12 6.38
N THR A 103 -3.45 -21.96 6.56
CA THR A 103 -2.62 -21.17 5.66
C THR A 103 -2.70 -21.73 4.23
N PRO A 104 -3.05 -20.90 3.23
CA PRO A 104 -3.26 -21.36 1.87
C PRO A 104 -1.94 -21.77 1.21
N ALA A 105 -1.99 -22.77 0.33
CA ALA A 105 -0.87 -23.08 -0.56
C ALA A 105 -0.65 -21.96 -1.59
N PRO A 106 0.57 -21.78 -2.11
CA PRO A 106 0.84 -20.69 -3.05
C PRO A 106 0.18 -20.97 -4.41
N THR A 107 -0.44 -19.94 -4.99
CA THR A 107 -1.08 -19.94 -6.32
C THR A 107 -0.07 -19.68 -7.42
N ILE A 108 0.78 -18.66 -7.26
CA ILE A 108 2.00 -18.48 -8.05
C ILE A 108 3.16 -18.91 -7.18
N ASN A 109 4.10 -19.66 -7.76
CA ASN A 109 5.30 -20.10 -7.06
C ASN A 109 6.43 -20.32 -8.07
N VAL A 110 7.22 -19.27 -8.31
CA VAL A 110 8.21 -19.20 -9.38
C VAL A 110 9.58 -18.78 -8.85
N ASP A 111 10.63 -19.13 -9.59
CA ASP A 111 11.97 -18.64 -9.28
C ASP A 111 12.03 -17.13 -9.55
N GLY A 112 12.59 -16.39 -8.59
CA GLY A 112 13.00 -15.01 -8.81
C GLY A 112 14.40 -14.95 -9.42
N PHE A 113 14.95 -13.75 -9.51
CA PHE A 113 16.34 -13.56 -9.92
C PHE A 113 17.32 -14.08 -8.87
N SER A 114 18.56 -14.29 -9.30
CA SER A 114 19.59 -14.96 -8.51
C SER A 114 20.96 -14.33 -8.67
N ASP A 115 21.92 -14.80 -7.87
CA ASP A 115 23.29 -14.31 -7.96
C ASP A 115 24.00 -14.73 -9.27
N ASP A 116 23.49 -15.75 -9.97
CA ASP A 116 23.92 -16.05 -11.34
C ASP A 116 23.53 -14.93 -12.32
N ASP A 117 22.39 -14.27 -12.09
CA ASP A 117 21.95 -13.14 -12.90
C ASP A 117 22.82 -11.91 -12.64
N ASN A 118 23.22 -11.66 -11.38
CA ASN A 118 24.27 -10.67 -11.08
C ASN A 118 25.56 -10.97 -11.86
N ALA A 119 26.06 -12.20 -11.77
CA ALA A 119 27.27 -12.58 -12.50
C ALA A 119 27.16 -12.39 -14.01
N ALA A 120 25.98 -12.70 -14.58
CA ALA A 120 25.73 -12.59 -16.02
C ALA A 120 25.58 -11.13 -16.48
N VAL A 121 24.95 -10.28 -15.67
CA VAL A 121 24.56 -8.92 -16.05
C VAL A 121 25.62 -7.89 -15.64
N VAL A 122 26.08 -7.92 -14.38
CA VAL A 122 27.05 -6.96 -13.84
C VAL A 122 28.49 -7.48 -13.82
N GLY A 123 28.69 -8.77 -14.11
CA GLY A 123 30.01 -9.39 -14.29
C GLY A 123 30.64 -9.96 -13.01
N PHE A 124 29.96 -9.89 -11.87
CA PHE A 124 30.43 -10.47 -10.62
C PHE A 124 29.24 -10.85 -9.73
N ARG A 125 29.51 -11.70 -8.76
CA ARG A 125 28.55 -12.16 -7.75
C ARG A 125 28.60 -11.30 -6.50
N ILE A 126 27.49 -11.21 -5.78
CA ILE A 126 27.36 -10.39 -4.58
C ILE A 126 26.59 -11.10 -3.47
N VAL A 127 26.78 -10.65 -2.22
CA VAL A 127 25.84 -10.89 -1.12
C VAL A 127 25.73 -9.61 -0.29
N PRO A 128 24.59 -9.34 0.36
CA PRO A 128 23.34 -10.08 0.27
C PRO A 128 22.52 -9.77 -1.01
N PRO A 129 21.40 -10.47 -1.27
CA PRO A 129 20.56 -10.20 -2.43
C PRO A 129 19.68 -8.94 -2.32
N ASP A 130 19.42 -8.44 -1.11
CA ASP A 130 18.48 -7.34 -0.84
C ASP A 130 17.17 -7.52 -1.61
N THR A 131 16.45 -8.59 -1.22
CA THR A 131 15.33 -9.13 -2.01
C THR A 131 14.13 -8.22 -1.93
N GLU A 132 13.92 -7.44 -2.99
CA GLU A 132 12.86 -6.44 -3.07
C GLU A 132 11.92 -6.69 -4.25
N GLY A 133 10.67 -6.31 -4.09
CA GLY A 133 9.66 -6.46 -5.13
C GLY A 133 8.28 -6.00 -4.71
N ASP A 134 7.46 -5.69 -5.71
CA ASP A 134 6.08 -5.27 -5.51
C ASP A 134 5.15 -5.70 -6.66
N VAL A 135 3.85 -5.77 -6.35
CA VAL A 135 2.78 -6.18 -7.27
C VAL A 135 1.97 -4.97 -7.72
N GLY A 136 1.79 -4.83 -9.02
CA GLY A 136 0.87 -3.87 -9.63
C GLY A 136 -0.37 -4.55 -10.20
N LEU A 137 -1.09 -3.84 -11.06
CA LEU A 137 -2.33 -4.36 -11.63
C LEU A 137 -2.10 -5.64 -12.44
N THR A 138 -1.09 -5.65 -13.32
CA THR A 138 -0.82 -6.77 -14.25
C THR A 138 0.61 -7.32 -14.19
N ARG A 139 1.48 -6.70 -13.39
CA ARG A 139 2.92 -7.00 -13.35
C ARG A 139 3.39 -7.20 -11.92
N TYR A 140 4.39 -8.05 -11.76
CA TYR A 140 5.21 -8.12 -10.56
C TYR A 140 6.63 -7.70 -10.91
N VAL A 141 7.21 -6.84 -10.10
CA VAL A 141 8.55 -6.29 -10.35
C VAL A 141 9.45 -6.72 -9.21
N GLN A 142 10.63 -7.28 -9.53
CA GLN A 142 11.61 -7.70 -8.55
C GLN A 142 12.95 -7.02 -8.83
N TRP A 143 13.62 -6.58 -7.78
CA TRP A 143 14.98 -6.05 -7.84
C TRP A 143 15.79 -6.67 -6.70
N ILE A 144 16.85 -7.39 -7.06
CA ILE A 144 17.77 -8.02 -6.11
C ILE A 144 19.13 -7.32 -6.19
N ASN A 145 19.31 -6.33 -5.32
CA ASN A 145 20.51 -5.52 -5.22
C ASN A 145 20.91 -4.84 -6.55
N LEU A 146 21.67 -5.53 -7.41
CA LEU A 146 22.25 -4.98 -8.64
C LEU A 146 21.49 -5.34 -9.91
N VAL A 147 20.54 -6.28 -9.87
CA VAL A 147 19.75 -6.69 -11.04
C VAL A 147 18.25 -6.65 -10.79
N PHE A 148 17.54 -6.30 -11.86
CA PHE A 148 16.11 -6.02 -11.87
C PHE A 148 15.43 -6.78 -13.02
N GLY A 149 14.14 -7.09 -12.83
CA GLY A 149 13.27 -7.45 -13.94
C GLY A 149 11.78 -7.49 -13.59
N VAL A 150 10.99 -7.83 -14.60
CA VAL A 150 9.52 -7.77 -14.57
C VAL A 150 8.95 -9.13 -14.94
N PHE A 151 7.97 -9.56 -14.16
CA PHE A 151 7.20 -10.77 -14.34
C PHE A 151 5.77 -10.41 -14.78
N ASP A 152 5.21 -11.23 -15.65
CA ASP A 152 3.78 -11.26 -15.87
C ASP A 152 3.09 -11.89 -14.65
N LYS A 153 2.19 -11.14 -14.03
CA LYS A 153 1.54 -11.52 -12.77
C LYS A 153 0.67 -12.77 -12.91
N ALA A 154 -0.02 -12.91 -14.04
CA ALA A 154 -0.97 -14.01 -14.27
C ALA A 154 -0.24 -15.35 -14.47
N THR A 155 0.92 -15.33 -15.12
CA THR A 155 1.66 -16.55 -15.48
C THR A 155 2.92 -16.79 -14.64
N GLY A 156 3.42 -15.78 -13.94
CA GLY A 156 4.71 -15.81 -13.24
C GLY A 156 5.93 -15.85 -14.16
N ASN A 157 5.75 -15.64 -15.48
CA ASN A 157 6.86 -15.65 -16.43
C ASN A 157 7.61 -14.32 -16.43
N VAL A 158 8.94 -14.36 -16.55
CA VAL A 158 9.75 -13.18 -16.82
C VAL A 158 9.39 -12.62 -18.20
N ILE A 159 9.01 -11.34 -18.27
CA ILE A 159 8.71 -10.64 -19.52
C ILE A 159 9.73 -9.55 -19.85
N PHE A 160 10.55 -9.16 -18.88
CA PHE A 160 11.64 -8.21 -19.06
C PHE A 160 12.74 -8.43 -18.01
N GLY A 161 13.99 -8.23 -18.40
CA GLY A 161 15.15 -8.50 -17.55
C GLY A 161 15.72 -9.93 -17.71
N PRO A 162 16.75 -10.28 -16.93
CA PRO A 162 17.42 -9.43 -15.96
C PRO A 162 18.25 -8.33 -16.63
N VAL A 163 18.26 -7.14 -16.03
CA VAL A 163 19.07 -5.98 -16.44
C VAL A 163 19.71 -5.34 -15.22
N ALA A 164 20.80 -4.58 -15.41
CA ALA A 164 21.47 -3.88 -14.31
C ALA A 164 20.54 -2.80 -13.74
N GLY A 165 20.48 -2.63 -12.43
CA GLY A 165 19.61 -1.67 -11.77
C GLY A 165 19.78 -0.23 -12.28
N ASN A 166 21.02 0.24 -12.40
CA ASN A 166 21.35 1.55 -12.93
C ASN A 166 20.97 1.80 -14.40
N SER A 167 20.59 0.76 -15.15
CA SER A 167 20.22 0.88 -16.57
C SER A 167 19.00 1.78 -16.83
N ILE A 168 18.13 1.95 -15.83
CA ILE A 168 17.00 2.89 -15.92
C ILE A 168 17.47 4.35 -16.01
N TRP A 169 18.67 4.67 -15.50
CA TRP A 169 19.33 5.98 -15.65
C TRP A 169 20.26 6.08 -16.86
N ASN A 170 20.22 5.16 -17.83
CA ASN A 170 21.01 5.29 -19.05
C ASN A 170 20.67 6.62 -19.79
N GLY A 171 21.70 7.39 -20.13
CA GLY A 171 21.58 8.71 -20.77
C GLY A 171 21.12 9.83 -19.84
N PHE A 172 21.03 9.59 -18.53
CA PHE A 172 20.71 10.61 -17.53
C PHE A 172 21.93 11.51 -17.26
N GLY A 173 23.12 10.93 -17.12
CA GLY A 173 24.35 11.57 -16.65
C GLY A 173 24.44 11.61 -15.13
N GLY A 174 25.64 11.87 -14.61
CA GLY A 174 25.87 11.97 -13.16
C GLY A 174 25.90 10.61 -12.45
N ALA A 175 25.76 10.63 -11.12
CA ALA A 175 26.03 9.47 -10.27
C ALA A 175 25.03 8.33 -10.48
N CYS A 176 23.74 8.64 -10.64
CA CYS A 176 22.69 7.63 -10.85
C CYS A 176 22.87 6.78 -12.11
N GLU A 177 23.50 7.33 -13.16
CA GLU A 177 23.86 6.55 -14.36
C GLU A 177 25.11 5.72 -14.13
N LEU A 178 26.12 6.30 -13.47
CA LEU A 178 27.46 5.72 -13.36
C LEU A 178 27.56 4.60 -12.30
N ASN A 179 26.74 4.67 -11.26
CA ASN A 179 26.82 3.81 -10.09
C ASN A 179 25.62 2.86 -10.03
N ASN A 180 25.87 1.66 -9.51
CA ASN A 180 24.89 0.60 -9.28
C ASN A 180 25.23 0.01 -7.91
N ASP A 181 24.94 0.77 -6.86
CA ASP A 181 25.54 0.53 -5.54
C ASP A 181 24.65 -0.31 -4.61
N GLY A 182 23.36 -0.51 -4.95
CA GLY A 182 22.47 -1.43 -4.24
C GLY A 182 21.35 -0.77 -3.45
N ASP A 183 20.86 -1.50 -2.45
CA ASP A 183 19.64 -1.28 -1.65
C ASP A 183 18.47 -0.74 -2.48
N PRO A 184 18.00 -1.55 -3.44
CA PRO A 184 16.91 -1.14 -4.28
C PRO A 184 15.63 -1.01 -3.47
N ILE A 185 14.70 -0.17 -3.94
CA ILE A 185 13.30 -0.23 -3.53
C ILE A 185 12.46 -0.34 -4.81
N VAL A 186 11.51 -1.27 -4.77
CA VAL A 186 10.42 -1.37 -5.75
C VAL A 186 9.10 -1.10 -5.03
N LEU A 187 8.33 -0.12 -5.50
CA LEU A 187 6.98 0.15 -5.00
C LEU A 187 5.99 0.33 -6.14
N TYR A 188 4.78 -0.16 -5.95
CA TYR A 188 3.63 0.23 -6.76
C TYR A 188 2.77 1.24 -6.01
N ASP A 189 2.73 2.47 -6.51
CA ASP A 189 1.77 3.47 -6.07
C ASP A 189 0.43 3.19 -6.73
N HIS A 190 -0.38 2.35 -6.09
CA HIS A 190 -1.69 1.93 -6.58
C HIS A 190 -2.71 3.07 -6.61
N LEU A 191 -2.52 4.14 -5.82
CA LEU A 191 -3.41 5.31 -5.85
C LEU A 191 -3.14 6.23 -7.03
N ALA A 192 -1.97 6.16 -7.65
CA ALA A 192 -1.64 6.90 -8.88
C ALA A 192 -1.44 6.00 -10.11
N ASP A 193 -1.54 4.69 -9.94
CA ASP A 193 -1.27 3.70 -10.99
C ASP A 193 0.17 3.84 -11.56
N ARG A 194 1.18 3.98 -10.68
CA ARG A 194 2.60 4.21 -11.05
C ARG A 194 3.57 3.33 -10.29
N TRP A 195 4.72 3.04 -10.91
CA TRP A 195 5.86 2.37 -10.31
C TRP A 195 6.86 3.40 -9.79
N LEU A 196 7.35 3.21 -8.57
CA LEU A 196 8.54 3.88 -8.03
C LEU A 196 9.67 2.87 -7.93
N LEU A 197 10.80 3.21 -8.54
CA LEU A 197 12.03 2.44 -8.55
C LEU A 197 13.16 3.30 -7.98
N SER A 198 13.98 2.75 -7.11
CA SER A 198 14.99 3.51 -6.39
C SER A 198 16.24 2.70 -6.13
N GLN A 199 17.40 3.37 -6.16
CA GLN A 199 18.67 2.90 -5.60
C GLN A 199 19.44 4.10 -5.02
N PHE A 200 20.48 3.86 -4.22
CA PHE A 200 21.41 4.92 -3.84
C PHE A 200 22.64 5.00 -4.74
N SER A 201 23.33 6.13 -4.64
CA SER A 201 24.72 6.31 -5.01
C SER A 201 25.47 6.70 -3.75
N ILE A 202 26.13 5.71 -3.14
CA ILE A 202 26.45 5.76 -1.70
C ILE A 202 27.45 6.85 -1.36
N ASP A 203 28.54 6.97 -2.11
CA ASP A 203 29.64 7.87 -1.75
C ASP A 203 29.36 9.33 -2.14
N GLU A 204 28.43 9.55 -3.06
CA GLU A 204 27.93 10.87 -3.45
C GLU A 204 26.82 11.40 -2.52
N GLY A 205 26.22 10.54 -1.68
CA GLY A 205 25.10 10.90 -0.81
C GLY A 205 23.80 11.15 -1.58
N ILE A 206 23.64 10.51 -2.74
CA ILE A 206 22.53 10.71 -3.67
C ILE A 206 21.54 9.55 -3.59
N GLN A 207 20.25 9.86 -3.49
CA GLN A 207 19.16 8.93 -3.73
C GLN A 207 18.64 9.10 -5.15
N CYS A 208 18.67 8.02 -5.92
CA CYS A 208 18.18 7.99 -7.30
C CYS A 208 16.74 7.45 -7.29
N ILE A 209 15.78 8.23 -7.79
CA ILE A 209 14.37 7.84 -7.84
C ILE A 209 13.87 7.90 -9.28
N ALA A 210 13.14 6.89 -9.72
CA ALA A 210 12.48 6.84 -11.01
C ALA A 210 10.99 6.52 -10.80
N ILE A 211 10.10 7.41 -11.25
CA ILE A 211 8.65 7.23 -11.22
C ILE A 211 8.18 6.94 -12.64
N SER A 212 7.48 5.83 -12.88
CA SER A 212 6.96 5.53 -14.21
C SER A 212 5.95 6.59 -14.63
N THR A 213 5.75 6.75 -15.94
CA THR A 213 4.74 7.69 -16.48
C THR A 213 3.36 7.04 -16.65
N THR A 214 3.30 5.71 -16.61
CA THR A 214 2.11 4.85 -16.72
C THR A 214 2.31 3.60 -15.85
N ASN A 215 1.34 2.70 -15.79
CA ASN A 215 1.49 1.41 -15.10
C ASN A 215 2.34 0.36 -15.83
N ASP A 216 2.88 0.66 -17.02
CA ASP A 216 3.86 -0.19 -17.70
C ASP A 216 5.27 0.03 -17.08
N PRO A 217 5.82 -0.94 -16.31
CA PRO A 217 7.15 -0.81 -15.72
C PRO A 217 8.29 -0.88 -16.75
N THR A 218 7.96 -1.12 -18.03
CA THR A 218 8.92 -1.08 -19.14
C THR A 218 8.80 0.21 -19.97
N GLY A 219 7.89 1.09 -19.56
CA GLY A 219 7.60 2.39 -20.17
C GLY A 219 8.62 3.48 -19.81
N PRO A 220 8.32 4.75 -20.14
CA PRO A 220 9.18 5.88 -19.79
C PRO A 220 8.99 6.30 -18.32
N TYR A 221 10.03 6.92 -17.75
CA TYR A 221 10.11 7.32 -16.35
C TYR A 221 10.48 8.80 -16.18
N PHE A 222 9.91 9.43 -15.16
CA PHE A 222 10.42 10.65 -14.54
C PHE A 222 11.60 10.27 -13.63
N ARG A 223 12.81 10.69 -13.98
CA ARG A 223 14.04 10.30 -13.26
C ARG A 223 14.58 11.47 -12.48
N TYR A 224 14.93 11.22 -11.22
CA TYR A 224 15.39 12.21 -10.26
C TYR A 224 16.68 11.75 -9.58
N ALA A 225 17.55 12.72 -9.28
CA ALA A 225 18.63 12.56 -8.32
C ALA A 225 18.46 13.55 -7.18
N PHE A 226 18.38 13.07 -5.94
CA PHE A 226 18.28 13.89 -4.74
C PHE A 226 19.55 13.76 -3.91
N LEU A 227 20.22 14.88 -3.62
CA LEU A 227 21.35 14.90 -2.69
C LEU A 227 20.82 14.91 -1.24
N VAL A 228 20.63 13.71 -0.67
CA VAL A 228 20.00 13.51 0.63
C VAL A 228 20.99 13.59 1.79
N THR A 229 22.27 13.32 1.53
CA THR A 229 23.36 13.38 2.53
C THR A 229 24.53 14.23 2.03
N PRO A 230 24.41 15.56 1.98
CA PRO A 230 25.47 16.42 1.46
C PRO A 230 26.79 16.28 2.25
N GLY A 231 27.86 15.82 1.58
CA GLY A 231 29.18 15.69 2.18
C GLY A 231 29.41 14.42 3.01
N GLY A 232 28.50 13.44 2.90
CA GLY A 232 28.61 12.09 3.46
C GLY A 232 27.90 11.09 2.55
N GLY A 233 27.84 9.82 2.97
CA GLY A 233 27.12 8.79 2.20
C GLY A 233 25.75 8.42 2.79
N ASN A 234 24.90 7.77 2.00
CA ASN A 234 23.63 7.20 2.42
C ASN A 234 23.56 5.69 2.16
N ASP A 235 22.96 4.94 3.08
CA ASP A 235 22.83 3.47 3.02
C ASP A 235 21.51 3.09 3.70
N TYR A 236 21.10 1.85 3.47
CA TYR A 236 19.93 1.27 4.10
C TYR A 236 18.62 2.06 3.89
N PRO A 237 18.35 2.61 2.68
CA PRO A 237 17.10 3.32 2.45
C PRO A 237 15.92 2.36 2.52
N LYS A 238 14.89 2.73 3.26
CA LYS A 238 13.54 2.13 3.14
C LYS A 238 12.61 3.20 2.61
N ILE A 239 11.69 2.87 1.71
CA ILE A 239 10.71 3.83 1.18
C ILE A 239 9.30 3.26 1.35
N GLY A 240 8.33 4.11 1.66
CA GLY A 240 6.92 3.77 1.75
C GLY A 240 6.04 4.89 1.19
N LEU A 241 4.80 4.55 0.87
CA LEU A 241 3.79 5.47 0.39
C LEU A 241 2.93 5.95 1.56
N TRP A 242 2.68 7.25 1.66
CA TRP A 242 1.55 7.77 2.44
C TRP A 242 0.74 8.73 1.57
N SER A 243 -0.58 8.57 1.55
CA SER A 243 -1.48 9.53 0.93
C SER A 243 -2.78 9.62 1.73
N ASP A 244 -3.16 10.84 2.08
CA ASP A 244 -4.46 11.19 2.66
C ASP A 244 -5.48 11.61 1.59
N GLY A 245 -5.16 11.39 0.30
CA GLY A 245 -5.90 11.93 -0.84
C GLY A 245 -5.72 13.44 -1.04
N GLY A 246 -4.80 14.08 -0.30
CA GLY A 246 -4.60 15.52 -0.33
C GLY A 246 -3.18 15.93 0.04
N ALA A 247 -3.08 17.03 0.79
CA ALA A 247 -1.82 17.75 1.01
C ALA A 247 -0.78 17.00 1.87
N GLN A 248 -1.14 15.90 2.54
CA GLN A 248 -0.18 15.08 3.29
C GLN A 248 0.43 13.96 2.44
N SER A 249 0.09 13.88 1.15
CA SER A 249 0.63 12.87 0.24
C SER A 249 2.13 13.05 0.02
N ALA A 250 2.90 11.98 0.26
CA ALA A 250 4.35 11.97 0.09
C ALA A 250 4.89 10.54 -0.09
N TYR A 251 6.04 10.44 -0.76
CA TYR A 251 6.88 9.26 -0.66
C TYR A 251 7.77 9.42 0.58
N HIS A 252 7.55 8.59 1.59
CA HIS A 252 8.28 8.60 2.84
C HIS A 252 9.50 7.69 2.73
N MET A 253 10.63 8.10 3.29
CA MET A 253 11.87 7.34 3.24
C MET A 253 12.60 7.45 4.58
N SER A 254 13.21 6.35 5.02
CA SER A 254 14.25 6.38 6.05
C SER A 254 15.58 6.01 5.44
N LEU A 255 16.69 6.49 6.02
CA LEU A 255 18.05 6.11 5.61
C LEU A 255 19.05 6.33 6.74
N ARG A 256 20.21 5.70 6.62
CA ARG A 256 21.40 5.99 7.44
C ARG A 256 22.26 7.05 6.75
N ASP A 257 22.59 8.10 7.48
CA ASP A 257 23.55 9.13 7.07
C ASP A 257 24.94 8.80 7.60
N PHE A 258 25.88 8.41 6.74
CA PHE A 258 27.31 8.26 7.10
C PHE A 258 28.02 9.61 7.05
N ASP A 259 27.54 10.53 7.88
CA ASP A 259 28.28 11.70 8.30
C ASP A 259 29.10 11.38 9.58
N PRO A 260 30.01 12.25 10.03
CA PRO A 260 30.85 11.99 11.21
C PRO A 260 30.09 11.71 12.52
N ASN A 261 28.79 12.04 12.60
CA ASN A 261 27.98 11.82 13.79
C ASN A 261 27.07 10.59 13.68
N PHE A 262 26.88 10.05 12.47
CA PHE A 262 25.88 9.04 12.13
C PHE A 262 24.45 9.43 12.54
N ASN A 263 23.54 9.50 11.58
CA ASN A 263 22.12 9.77 11.87
C ASN A 263 21.23 8.77 11.15
N THR A 264 20.10 8.45 11.76
CA THR A 264 18.99 7.84 11.02
C THR A 264 18.00 8.95 10.69
N SER A 265 17.74 9.14 9.41
CA SER A 265 16.93 10.25 8.92
C SER A 265 15.56 9.76 8.46
N ALA A 266 14.53 10.56 8.73
CA ALA A 266 13.22 10.47 8.11
C ALA A 266 13.10 11.53 7.01
N VAL A 267 12.64 11.15 5.83
CA VAL A 267 12.57 11.99 4.62
C VAL A 267 11.19 11.88 4.01
N ALA A 268 10.54 12.99 3.68
CA ALA A 268 9.36 12.99 2.82
C ALA A 268 9.72 13.67 1.50
N MET A 269 9.33 13.06 0.39
CA MET A 269 9.48 13.58 -0.98
C MET A 269 8.11 13.94 -1.54
N ASP A 270 8.04 15.07 -2.25
CA ASP A 270 6.79 15.63 -2.80
C ASP A 270 6.22 14.72 -3.90
N ARG A 271 5.33 13.83 -3.48
CA ARG A 271 4.75 12.78 -4.32
C ARG A 271 4.02 13.36 -5.52
N ASP A 272 3.18 14.36 -5.30
CA ASP A 272 2.32 14.90 -6.36
C ASP A 272 3.15 15.67 -7.40
N ALA A 273 4.18 16.41 -6.96
CA ALA A 273 5.14 17.03 -7.88
C ALA A 273 5.92 15.99 -8.70
N MET A 274 6.33 14.88 -8.08
CA MET A 274 7.06 13.81 -8.76
C MET A 274 6.18 13.03 -9.76
N LEU A 275 4.92 12.77 -9.41
CA LEU A 275 3.93 12.16 -10.31
C LEU A 275 3.59 13.06 -11.50
N ALA A 276 3.64 14.38 -11.31
CA ALA A 276 3.46 15.36 -12.37
C ALA A 276 4.72 15.57 -13.25
N GLY A 277 5.86 14.96 -12.90
CA GLY A 277 7.12 15.17 -13.60
C GLY A 277 7.70 16.58 -13.41
N ASP A 278 7.51 17.20 -12.23
CA ASP A 278 8.07 18.53 -11.95
C ASP A 278 9.59 18.42 -11.70
N PRO A 279 10.46 19.09 -12.48
CA PRO A 279 11.90 19.14 -12.21
C PRO A 279 12.27 19.77 -10.87
N ASN A 280 11.35 20.48 -10.21
CA ASN A 280 11.56 21.15 -8.93
C ASN A 280 10.98 20.38 -7.74
N ALA A 281 10.59 19.11 -7.92
CA ALA A 281 10.17 18.23 -6.85
C ALA A 281 11.09 18.36 -5.62
N GLN A 282 10.47 18.44 -4.45
CA GLN A 282 11.14 18.78 -3.20
C GLN A 282 11.24 17.58 -2.27
N PHE A 283 12.17 17.64 -1.33
CA PHE A 283 12.16 16.77 -0.17
C PHE A 283 12.38 17.58 1.10
N VAL A 284 11.88 17.03 2.21
CA VAL A 284 12.16 17.48 3.56
C VAL A 284 12.71 16.30 4.36
N LYS A 285 13.75 16.53 5.14
CA LYS A 285 14.48 15.55 5.94
C LYS A 285 14.60 16.00 7.38
N PHE A 286 14.37 15.09 8.33
CA PHE A 286 14.68 15.24 9.74
C PHE A 286 15.68 14.17 10.16
N ALA A 287 16.85 14.59 10.65
CA ALA A 287 17.89 13.67 11.13
C ALA A 287 17.74 13.41 12.63
N ASN A 288 17.58 12.15 13.03
CA ASN A 288 17.61 11.74 14.43
C ASN A 288 19.07 11.49 14.84
N PRO A 289 19.61 12.28 15.79
CA PRO A 289 21.00 12.13 16.21
C PRO A 289 21.22 10.84 16.99
N CYS A 290 22.27 10.09 16.63
CA CYS A 290 22.76 8.97 17.45
C CYS A 290 23.64 9.51 18.56
N THR A 291 23.28 9.21 19.82
CA THR A 291 23.95 9.76 21.01
C THR A 291 24.75 8.73 21.81
N ASN A 292 25.03 7.55 21.25
CA ASN A 292 25.57 6.34 21.93
C ASN A 292 24.68 5.77 23.06
N VAL A 293 23.62 6.47 23.46
CA VAL A 293 22.65 6.03 24.48
C VAL A 293 21.25 5.91 23.92
N ASP A 294 20.92 6.71 22.91
CA ASP A 294 19.71 6.60 22.10
C ASP A 294 20.14 6.79 20.64
N CYS A 295 20.03 5.71 19.86
CA CYS A 295 20.32 5.66 18.44
C CYS A 295 19.19 4.90 17.78
N VAL A 296 18.23 5.64 17.22
CA VAL A 296 17.15 5.08 16.41
C VAL A 296 17.78 4.46 15.17
N ASP A 297 17.60 3.16 14.93
CA ASP A 297 18.01 2.47 13.70
C ASP A 297 16.91 1.51 13.26
N GLY A 298 16.88 1.14 11.98
CA GLY A 298 15.82 0.29 11.43
C GLY A 298 14.44 0.96 11.41
N LEU A 299 14.40 2.30 11.39
CA LEU A 299 13.17 3.09 11.29
C LEU A 299 12.40 2.77 10.00
N GLN A 300 11.14 2.39 10.11
CA GLN A 300 10.31 2.03 8.96
C GLN A 300 9.38 3.18 8.56
N PRO A 301 9.44 3.66 7.29
CA PRO A 301 8.45 4.59 6.77
C PRO A 301 7.09 3.90 6.64
N PRO A 302 5.98 4.66 6.75
CA PRO A 302 4.68 4.08 6.50
C PRO A 302 4.54 3.69 5.03
N HIS A 303 4.00 2.51 4.77
CA HIS A 303 3.65 2.08 3.42
C HIS A 303 2.17 1.71 3.36
N LEU A 304 1.36 2.61 2.81
CA LEU A 304 -0.08 2.48 2.66
C LEU A 304 -0.43 1.57 1.48
N GLU A 305 -1.19 0.52 1.76
CA GLU A 305 -1.85 -0.32 0.75
C GLU A 305 -3.37 -0.26 0.94
N GLY A 306 -4.12 -0.27 -0.18
CA GLY A 306 -5.57 -0.11 -0.16
C GLY A 306 -6.02 1.36 -0.10
N PRO A 307 -7.20 1.67 0.44
CA PRO A 307 -7.76 3.02 0.38
C PRO A 307 -6.82 4.09 0.97
N ALA A 308 -6.92 5.33 0.44
CA ALA A 308 -6.23 6.49 0.99
C ALA A 308 -6.46 6.63 2.51
N ALA A 309 -5.45 7.10 3.22
CA ALA A 309 -5.55 7.40 4.65
C ALA A 309 -6.60 8.52 4.90
N PRO A 310 -7.12 8.66 6.13
CA PRO A 310 -8.08 9.72 6.44
C PRO A 310 -7.54 11.12 6.08
N ALA A 311 -8.37 11.97 5.48
CA ALA A 311 -7.96 13.31 5.06
C ALA A 311 -7.31 14.12 6.20
N GLY A 312 -6.18 14.77 5.93
CA GLY A 312 -5.40 15.54 6.89
C GLY A 312 -4.56 14.69 7.86
N SER A 313 -4.49 13.38 7.66
CA SER A 313 -3.62 12.50 8.46
C SER A 313 -2.18 12.54 7.97
N CYS A 314 -1.24 12.59 8.92
CA CYS A 314 0.19 12.65 8.66
C CYS A 314 0.80 11.24 8.68
N GLY A 315 1.83 11.01 7.85
CA GLY A 315 2.57 9.75 7.85
C GLY A 315 3.25 9.51 9.19
N THR A 316 3.30 8.25 9.64
CA THR A 316 3.97 7.86 10.90
C THR A 316 5.06 6.83 10.63
N TYR A 317 6.26 7.08 11.14
CA TYR A 317 7.37 6.14 11.11
C TYR A 317 7.39 5.28 12.36
N PHE A 318 7.81 4.02 12.26
CA PHE A 318 7.81 3.07 13.38
C PHE A 318 9.15 2.38 13.56
N VAL A 319 9.48 2.06 14.80
CA VAL A 319 10.63 1.22 15.14
C VAL A 319 10.33 0.44 16.41
N ALA A 320 10.63 -0.85 16.40
CA ALA A 320 10.65 -1.69 17.59
C ALA A 320 11.68 -1.14 18.59
N TRP A 321 11.31 -1.15 19.86
CA TRP A 321 12.12 -0.67 20.95
C TRP A 321 12.22 -1.78 21.99
N ASP A 322 13.45 -2.24 22.17
CA ASP A 322 13.84 -3.19 23.22
C ASP A 322 14.65 -2.37 24.22
N ASP A 323 14.18 -2.24 25.46
CA ASP A 323 14.80 -1.34 26.42
C ASP A 323 16.15 -1.85 26.93
N ASP A 324 16.41 -3.15 26.78
CA ASP A 324 17.66 -3.81 27.11
C ASP A 324 18.70 -3.66 25.97
N PHE A 325 18.24 -3.69 24.72
CA PHE A 325 19.08 -3.49 23.52
C PHE A 325 19.29 -2.01 23.18
N ASP A 326 18.21 -1.22 23.10
CA ASP A 326 18.22 0.18 22.69
C ASP A 326 18.34 1.16 23.87
N GLY A 327 17.85 0.77 25.04
CA GLY A 327 17.60 1.68 26.14
C GLY A 327 18.61 1.64 27.29
N PRO A 328 18.29 2.35 28.40
CA PRO A 328 19.07 2.33 29.62
C PRO A 328 18.82 1.10 30.53
N LEU A 329 18.09 0.06 30.09
CA LEU A 329 17.64 -1.11 30.89
C LEU A 329 16.59 -0.77 31.98
N THR A 330 15.72 0.21 31.75
CA THR A 330 14.75 0.69 32.77
C THR A 330 13.38 1.09 32.19
N GLY A 331 13.02 0.55 31.03
CA GLY A 331 11.85 0.89 30.22
C GLY A 331 10.83 -0.25 30.12
N THR A 332 10.06 -0.22 29.03
CA THR A 332 9.14 -1.28 28.62
C THR A 332 9.32 -1.45 27.14
N ASP A 333 9.35 -2.69 26.67
CA ASP A 333 9.49 -2.97 25.25
C ASP A 333 8.23 -2.57 24.49
N GLY A 334 8.39 -2.22 23.23
CA GLY A 334 7.27 -1.81 22.41
C GLY A 334 7.70 -1.17 21.10
N TYR A 335 6.96 -0.13 20.71
CA TYR A 335 7.11 0.49 19.40
C TYR A 335 7.16 2.02 19.53
N ARG A 336 8.33 2.60 19.26
CA ARG A 336 8.48 4.05 19.11
C ARG A 336 7.88 4.45 17.77
N ASN A 337 7.25 5.61 17.75
CA ASN A 337 6.57 6.11 16.56
C ASN A 337 6.71 7.63 16.43
N TYR A 338 6.87 8.10 15.19
CA TYR A 338 7.16 9.49 14.87
C TYR A 338 6.22 9.99 13.80
N THR A 339 5.39 10.98 14.13
CA THR A 339 4.48 11.61 13.17
C THR A 339 5.23 12.64 12.35
N PHE A 340 5.15 12.53 11.02
CA PHE A 340 5.72 13.45 10.05
C PHE A 340 4.58 14.10 9.24
N CYS A 341 4.28 15.37 9.53
CA CYS A 341 3.36 16.18 8.71
C CYS A 341 4.13 17.04 7.72
N VAL A 342 3.67 17.06 6.47
CA VAL A 342 4.25 17.88 5.39
C VAL A 342 3.38 19.12 5.13
N ASP A 343 4.03 20.21 4.72
CA ASP A 343 3.37 21.44 4.27
C ASP A 343 4.16 22.00 3.09
N TRP A 344 3.92 21.47 1.90
CA TRP A 344 4.64 21.84 0.68
C TRP A 344 4.42 23.31 0.27
N ALA A 345 3.27 23.88 0.62
CA ALA A 345 2.90 25.26 0.27
C ALA A 345 3.50 26.29 1.24
N GLY A 346 3.43 26.03 2.55
CA GLY A 346 3.90 26.93 3.61
C GLY A 346 5.31 26.65 4.11
N GLY A 347 5.87 25.46 3.83
CA GLY A 347 7.19 25.02 4.28
C GLY A 347 7.27 24.71 5.78
N ASN A 348 6.14 24.64 6.49
CA ASN A 348 6.10 24.39 7.93
C ASN A 348 5.90 22.89 8.23
N HIS A 349 6.93 22.10 7.93
CA HIS A 349 6.93 20.66 8.18
C HIS A 349 7.15 20.35 9.67
N THR A 350 6.51 19.29 10.17
CA THR A 350 6.70 18.83 11.55
C THR A 350 7.10 17.36 11.58
N TYR A 351 7.99 17.03 12.51
CA TYR A 351 8.40 15.67 12.82
C TYR A 351 8.59 15.57 14.33
N GLY A 352 7.89 14.64 14.96
CA GLY A 352 7.89 14.51 16.41
C GLY A 352 7.64 13.08 16.86
N GLU A 353 8.38 12.67 17.89
CA GLU A 353 8.16 11.41 18.58
C GLU A 353 6.89 11.48 19.43
N ASN A 354 6.04 10.47 19.34
CA ASN A 354 4.90 10.29 20.22
C ASN A 354 5.25 9.40 21.42
N ALA A 355 4.29 9.16 22.30
CA ALA A 355 4.46 8.14 23.34
C ALA A 355 4.75 6.77 22.69
N ILE A 356 5.71 6.04 23.27
CA ILE A 356 5.92 4.63 22.96
C ILE A 356 4.61 3.87 23.12
N VAL A 357 4.34 2.96 22.19
CA VAL A 357 3.24 1.99 22.30
C VAL A 357 3.81 0.75 22.98
N PRO A 358 3.49 0.49 24.27
CA PRO A 358 4.02 -0.68 24.96
C PRO A 358 3.53 -1.97 24.30
N SER A 359 4.41 -2.95 24.22
CA SER A 359 4.06 -4.33 23.90
C SER A 359 3.25 -4.97 25.05
N SER A 360 2.60 -6.11 24.79
CA SER A 360 1.86 -6.80 25.86
C SER A 360 2.76 -7.62 26.80
N ALA A 361 3.98 -7.92 26.36
CA ALA A 361 5.05 -8.52 27.15
C ALA A 361 6.42 -8.21 26.53
N ASP A 362 7.44 -8.10 27.38
CA ASP A 362 8.83 -7.84 26.99
C ASP A 362 9.38 -8.92 26.02
N PHE A 363 10.34 -8.51 25.18
CA PHE A 363 11.00 -9.33 24.18
C PHE A 363 12.50 -8.98 24.10
N ASP A 364 13.34 -9.99 23.84
CA ASP A 364 14.78 -9.77 23.65
C ASP A 364 15.11 -9.94 22.17
N ARG A 365 15.68 -8.90 21.57
CA ARG A 365 16.15 -8.97 20.18
C ARG A 365 17.53 -9.63 20.06
N THR A 366 18.34 -9.61 21.11
CA THR A 366 19.75 -10.01 21.06
C THR A 366 19.92 -11.47 20.63
N MET A 367 20.54 -11.69 19.46
CA MET A 367 20.79 -13.02 18.92
C MET A 367 22.29 -13.32 18.90
N CYS A 368 22.71 -14.33 19.66
CA CYS A 368 24.10 -14.80 19.77
C CYS A 368 25.11 -13.71 20.21
N GLY A 369 24.61 -12.69 20.92
CA GLY A 369 25.35 -11.49 21.33
C GLY A 369 25.22 -10.33 20.34
N PHE A 370 25.49 -9.11 20.81
CA PHE A 370 25.28 -7.88 20.05
C PHE A 370 25.98 -7.88 18.66
N PHE A 371 25.17 -7.65 17.62
CA PHE A 371 25.60 -7.50 16.22
C PHE A 371 26.39 -8.70 15.67
N GLN A 372 26.06 -9.93 16.11
CA GLN A 372 26.75 -11.16 15.73
C GLN A 372 26.13 -11.85 14.51
N ARG A 373 26.82 -11.80 13.37
CA ARG A 373 26.35 -12.46 12.14
C ARG A 373 26.44 -13.98 12.16
N ASN A 374 27.41 -14.53 12.89
CA ASN A 374 27.58 -15.99 12.94
C ASN A 374 26.67 -16.61 14.02
N CYS A 375 25.35 -16.65 13.74
CA CYS A 375 24.35 -17.06 14.72
C CYS A 375 23.51 -18.25 14.25
N ILE A 376 22.72 -18.08 13.20
CA ILE A 376 21.68 -19.06 12.85
C ILE A 376 22.30 -20.29 12.15
N PRO A 377 22.03 -21.51 12.64
CA PRO A 377 22.61 -22.72 12.08
C PRO A 377 21.89 -23.18 10.80
N GLN A 378 22.63 -23.90 9.97
CA GLN A 378 22.16 -24.61 8.77
C GLN A 378 22.88 -25.98 8.68
N PRO A 379 22.46 -26.92 7.83
CA PRO A 379 23.15 -28.20 7.68
C PRO A 379 24.59 -28.01 7.17
N ALA A 380 25.48 -28.91 7.58
CA ALA A 380 26.86 -28.90 7.12
C ALA A 380 26.95 -29.02 5.58
N PRO A 381 27.90 -28.34 4.92
CA PRO A 381 29.05 -27.60 5.49
C PRO A 381 28.79 -26.10 5.72
N GLY A 382 27.54 -25.67 5.92
CA GLY A 382 27.18 -24.25 6.01
C GLY A 382 27.87 -23.45 7.12
N GLU A 383 27.99 -22.14 6.91
CA GLU A 383 28.40 -21.17 7.94
C GLU A 383 27.21 -20.73 8.82
N GLY A 384 27.43 -19.96 9.89
CA GLY A 384 26.31 -19.33 10.60
C GLY A 384 25.68 -18.21 9.76
N LEU A 385 24.38 -17.98 9.89
CA LEU A 385 23.66 -16.96 9.13
C LEU A 385 23.35 -15.74 10.01
N ASP A 386 23.39 -14.57 9.38
CA ASP A 386 23.07 -13.27 9.99
C ASP A 386 21.62 -13.26 10.50
N PRO A 387 21.37 -13.11 11.82
CA PRO A 387 20.01 -13.07 12.36
C PRO A 387 19.32 -11.73 12.09
N PHE A 388 20.10 -10.68 11.82
CA PHE A 388 19.65 -9.33 11.56
C PHE A 388 18.65 -8.83 12.61
N ASP A 389 19.08 -8.91 13.87
CA ASP A 389 18.30 -8.63 15.07
C ASP A 389 18.25 -7.15 15.44
N GLU A 390 19.09 -6.32 14.82
CA GLU A 390 19.21 -4.91 15.16
C GLU A 390 18.09 -4.00 14.63
N ALA A 391 17.21 -4.49 13.75
CA ALA A 391 16.28 -3.64 13.02
C ALA A 391 14.83 -4.15 13.06
N THR A 392 13.90 -3.19 12.95
CA THR A 392 12.54 -3.52 12.51
C THR A 392 12.56 -3.87 11.04
N MET A 393 11.84 -4.92 10.65
CA MET A 393 11.88 -5.42 9.28
C MET A 393 11.00 -4.60 8.34
N TYR A 394 11.43 -4.50 7.09
CA TYR A 394 10.69 -3.81 6.04
C TYR A 394 9.53 -4.70 5.52
N ARG A 395 8.32 -4.18 5.31
CA ARG A 395 7.85 -2.77 5.43
C ARG A 395 6.87 -2.58 6.59
N ALA A 396 6.71 -1.35 7.08
CA ALA A 396 5.59 -0.99 7.97
C ALA A 396 4.32 -0.82 7.13
N GLN A 397 3.66 -1.93 6.83
CA GLN A 397 2.46 -1.94 6.01
C GLN A 397 1.29 -1.32 6.78
N VAL A 398 0.68 -0.31 6.18
CA VAL A 398 -0.43 0.46 6.72
C VAL A 398 -1.67 0.21 5.87
N ARG A 399 -2.84 0.10 6.51
CA ARG A 399 -4.13 0.04 5.84
C ARG A 399 -5.18 0.90 6.52
N ASN A 400 -6.00 1.59 5.73
CA ASN A 400 -7.18 2.29 6.22
C ASN A 400 -8.43 1.39 6.12
N PHE A 401 -9.07 1.10 7.25
CA PHE A 401 -10.32 0.33 7.36
C PHE A 401 -11.55 1.23 7.54
N GLY A 402 -11.41 2.55 7.38
CA GLY A 402 -12.45 3.56 7.59
C GLY A 402 -12.72 3.85 9.07
N SER A 403 -12.94 2.81 9.87
CA SER A 403 -13.11 2.93 11.33
C SER A 403 -11.82 3.18 12.09
N HIS A 404 -10.68 2.78 11.50
CA HIS A 404 -9.34 2.95 12.05
C HIS A 404 -8.30 2.80 10.94
N VAL A 405 -7.10 3.30 11.20
CA VAL A 405 -5.90 2.97 10.45
C VAL A 405 -5.12 1.92 11.23
N SER A 406 -4.65 0.88 10.55
CA SER A 406 -3.85 -0.20 11.10
C SER A 406 -2.44 -0.15 10.52
N VAL A 407 -1.43 -0.50 11.33
CA VAL A 407 -0.08 -0.80 10.85
C VAL A 407 0.35 -2.16 11.39
N VAL A 408 0.95 -2.99 10.55
CA VAL A 408 1.59 -4.25 10.95
C VAL A 408 3.11 -4.14 10.88
N LEU A 409 3.78 -4.67 11.89
CA LEU A 409 5.23 -4.58 12.09
C LEU A 409 5.80 -5.96 12.46
N ASN A 410 7.07 -6.22 12.12
CA ASN A 410 7.76 -7.41 12.56
C ASN A 410 9.27 -7.19 12.78
N HIS A 411 9.90 -8.04 13.60
CA HIS A 411 11.34 -8.09 13.82
C HIS A 411 11.79 -9.42 14.43
N THR A 412 13.08 -9.74 14.33
CA THR A 412 13.68 -10.94 14.91
C THR A 412 13.86 -10.80 16.42
N VAL A 413 13.55 -11.85 17.18
CA VAL A 413 13.76 -11.96 18.64
C VAL A 413 14.32 -13.32 19.03
N ASP A 414 15.00 -13.44 20.17
CA ASP A 414 15.26 -14.73 20.81
C ASP A 414 13.99 -15.25 21.48
N ALA A 415 13.25 -16.07 20.74
CA ALA A 415 11.97 -16.59 21.21
C ALA A 415 12.11 -17.53 22.43
N THR A 416 13.30 -18.04 22.73
CA THR A 416 13.50 -19.10 23.73
C THR A 416 14.41 -18.73 24.89
N GLY A 417 15.09 -17.58 24.82
CA GLY A 417 16.23 -17.28 25.69
C GLY A 417 17.43 -18.22 25.46
N GLY A 418 17.43 -18.90 24.32
CA GLY A 418 18.37 -19.96 23.94
C GLY A 418 18.96 -19.74 22.55
N ASN A 419 18.85 -18.51 22.03
CA ASN A 419 19.21 -18.09 20.69
C ASN A 419 18.44 -18.83 19.58
N VAL A 420 17.15 -19.09 19.77
CA VAL A 420 16.27 -19.59 18.69
C VAL A 420 15.49 -18.40 18.15
N ALA A 421 15.87 -17.95 16.95
CA ALA A 421 15.24 -16.81 16.30
C ALA A 421 13.74 -17.10 16.05
N GLY A 422 12.89 -16.19 16.49
CA GLY A 422 11.49 -16.12 16.14
C GLY A 422 11.13 -14.74 15.62
N ILE A 423 9.94 -14.62 15.03
CA ILE A 423 9.45 -13.33 14.55
C ILE A 423 8.46 -12.75 15.55
N ARG A 424 8.84 -11.65 16.21
CA ARG A 424 7.91 -10.80 16.95
C ARG A 424 7.12 -9.97 15.94
N TRP A 425 5.80 -9.92 16.11
CA TRP A 425 4.92 -9.12 15.26
C TRP A 425 3.89 -8.37 16.09
N ALA A 426 3.41 -7.24 15.56
CA ALA A 426 2.33 -6.47 16.16
C ALA A 426 1.43 -5.82 15.12
N GLU A 427 0.18 -5.61 15.51
CA GLU A 427 -0.77 -4.72 14.86
C GLU A 427 -1.06 -3.54 15.79
N LEU A 428 -0.72 -2.33 15.35
CA LEU A 428 -1.05 -1.09 16.05
C LEU A 428 -2.19 -0.39 15.32
N ARG A 429 -3.08 0.25 16.07
CA ARG A 429 -4.24 0.96 15.51
C ARG A 429 -4.32 2.41 15.97
N GLN A 430 -4.80 3.26 15.07
CA GLN A 430 -5.17 4.64 15.31
C GLN A 430 -6.64 4.84 14.90
N THR A 431 -7.51 5.20 15.83
CA THR A 431 -8.96 5.33 15.60
C THR A 431 -9.42 6.77 15.36
N THR A 432 -8.51 7.74 15.46
CA THR A 432 -8.79 9.16 15.26
C THR A 432 -7.64 9.79 14.48
N VAL A 433 -7.94 10.69 13.54
CA VAL A 433 -6.95 11.39 12.71
C VAL A 433 -5.87 12.02 13.59
N ASN A 434 -4.60 11.65 13.36
CA ASN A 434 -3.42 12.11 14.12
C ASN A 434 -3.52 11.88 15.65
N GLY A 435 -4.35 10.92 16.09
CA GLY A 435 -4.45 10.51 17.49
C GLY A 435 -3.32 9.58 17.92
N PRO A 436 -3.34 9.09 19.17
CA PRO A 436 -2.35 8.14 19.64
C PRO A 436 -2.51 6.78 18.92
N TRP A 437 -1.38 6.16 18.61
CA TRP A 437 -1.32 4.74 18.25
C TRP A 437 -1.51 3.88 19.51
N THR A 438 -2.20 2.76 19.36
CA THR A 438 -2.47 1.81 20.45
C THR A 438 -2.21 0.39 19.99
N LEU A 439 -1.70 -0.46 20.88
CA LEU A 439 -1.52 -1.88 20.60
C LEU A 439 -2.91 -2.53 20.46
N PHE A 440 -3.16 -3.17 19.31
CA PHE A 440 -4.35 -4.00 19.13
C PHE A 440 -4.04 -5.46 19.46
N GLN A 441 -2.90 -5.97 18.96
CA GLN A 441 -2.39 -7.30 19.29
C GLN A 441 -0.90 -7.42 18.94
N ASP A 442 -0.23 -8.35 19.58
CA ASP A 442 1.14 -8.77 19.30
C ASP A 442 1.33 -10.25 19.63
N GLY A 443 2.39 -10.84 19.09
CA GLY A 443 2.78 -12.21 19.37
C GLY A 443 4.16 -12.56 18.82
N THR A 444 4.68 -13.73 19.19
CA THR A 444 5.98 -14.22 18.70
C THR A 444 5.82 -15.56 18.02
N TYR A 445 6.12 -15.63 16.72
CA TYR A 445 6.00 -16.86 15.94
C TYR A 445 7.30 -17.67 16.00
N SER A 446 7.31 -18.72 16.83
CA SER A 446 8.40 -19.70 16.93
C SER A 446 7.85 -21.07 17.36
N PRO A 447 7.08 -21.74 16.47
CA PRO A 447 6.31 -22.93 16.82
C PRO A 447 7.13 -24.20 17.05
N ASP A 448 8.42 -24.19 16.75
CA ASP A 448 9.34 -25.31 16.95
C ASP A 448 10.76 -24.78 17.28
N ASN A 449 11.79 -25.61 17.05
CA ASN A 449 13.19 -25.23 17.26
C ASN A 449 13.91 -24.79 15.96
N ASN A 450 13.19 -24.63 14.84
CA ASN A 450 13.76 -24.00 13.66
C ASN A 450 13.80 -22.49 13.87
N HIS A 451 14.85 -21.85 13.35
CA HIS A 451 15.02 -20.41 13.43
C HIS A 451 14.18 -19.74 12.36
N ARG A 452 13.53 -18.62 12.69
CA ARG A 452 12.76 -17.78 11.78
C ARG A 452 13.23 -16.33 11.93
N TRP A 453 13.65 -15.72 10.84
CA TRP A 453 14.23 -14.37 10.80
C TRP A 453 14.02 -13.77 9.41
N MET A 454 14.38 -12.49 9.23
CA MET A 454 14.14 -11.74 7.98
C MET A 454 12.68 -11.85 7.52
N GLY A 455 11.79 -11.37 8.38
CA GLY A 455 10.35 -11.42 8.13
C GLY A 455 9.84 -10.29 7.25
N SER A 456 8.70 -10.51 6.61
CA SER A 456 7.88 -9.45 5.99
C SER A 456 6.40 -9.74 6.23
N ILE A 457 5.64 -8.69 6.56
CA ILE A 457 4.27 -8.79 7.09
C ILE A 457 3.36 -7.81 6.35
N ALA A 458 2.14 -8.24 6.05
CA ALA A 458 1.12 -7.38 5.45
C ALA A 458 -0.29 -7.79 5.89
N GLN A 459 -1.24 -6.86 5.74
CA GLN A 459 -2.66 -7.05 6.06
C GLN A 459 -3.56 -6.79 4.85
N ASP A 460 -4.46 -7.74 4.55
CA ASP A 460 -5.46 -7.60 3.49
C ASP A 460 -6.67 -6.74 3.92
N GLN A 461 -7.59 -6.48 2.99
CA GLN A 461 -8.79 -5.67 3.28
C GLN A 461 -9.77 -6.31 4.25
N ALA A 462 -9.72 -7.63 4.47
CA ALA A 462 -10.54 -8.31 5.45
C ALA A 462 -9.93 -8.24 6.86
N GLY A 463 -8.71 -7.69 6.99
CA GLY A 463 -7.97 -7.62 8.24
C GLY A 463 -7.18 -8.89 8.56
N ASN A 464 -7.09 -9.82 7.60
CA ASN A 464 -6.24 -11.01 7.72
C ASN A 464 -4.78 -10.61 7.56
N ILE A 465 -3.88 -11.29 8.26
CA ILE A 465 -2.44 -10.98 8.27
C ILE A 465 -1.69 -12.18 7.72
N ALA A 466 -0.74 -11.91 6.83
CA ALA A 466 0.25 -12.87 6.37
C ALA A 466 1.64 -12.46 6.86
N LEU A 467 2.45 -13.45 7.23
CA LEU A 467 3.82 -13.25 7.69
C LEU A 467 4.73 -14.28 7.02
N GLY A 468 5.67 -13.79 6.21
CA GLY A 468 6.70 -14.59 5.53
C GLY A 468 8.06 -14.40 6.20
N TYR A 469 8.93 -15.40 6.13
CA TYR A 469 10.27 -15.36 6.74
C TYR A 469 11.21 -16.44 6.16
N SER A 470 12.50 -16.26 6.42
CA SER A 470 13.51 -17.30 6.27
C SER A 470 13.35 -18.37 7.36
N VAL A 471 13.65 -19.63 7.05
CA VAL A 471 13.73 -20.71 8.05
C VAL A 471 14.98 -21.56 7.88
N SER A 472 15.64 -21.93 8.99
CA SER A 472 16.83 -22.77 8.97
C SER A 472 17.07 -23.45 10.33
N SER A 473 17.78 -24.58 10.30
CA SER A 473 18.35 -25.21 11.48
C SER A 473 19.50 -26.13 11.08
N SER A 474 20.17 -26.78 12.03
CA SER A 474 21.17 -27.82 11.71
C SER A 474 20.65 -28.98 10.84
N SER A 475 19.32 -29.11 10.69
CA SER A 475 18.65 -30.14 9.89
C SER A 475 17.79 -29.61 8.74
N VAL A 476 17.59 -28.28 8.66
CA VAL A 476 16.76 -27.61 7.65
C VAL A 476 17.64 -26.62 6.93
N PHE A 477 17.85 -26.83 5.63
CA PHE A 477 18.55 -25.84 4.79
C PHE A 477 17.77 -24.52 4.75
N PRO A 478 18.44 -23.37 4.54
CA PRO A 478 17.77 -22.09 4.43
C PRO A 478 16.66 -22.12 3.37
N SER A 479 15.43 -21.94 3.84
CA SER A 479 14.19 -22.11 3.09
C SER A 479 13.27 -20.91 3.30
N VAL A 480 12.20 -20.81 2.49
CA VAL A 480 11.21 -19.73 2.58
C VAL A 480 9.87 -20.30 3.02
N ARG A 481 9.33 -19.77 4.12
CA ARG A 481 8.02 -20.15 4.65
C ARG A 481 7.17 -18.93 4.97
N TYR A 482 5.88 -19.17 5.12
CA TYR A 482 4.94 -18.18 5.60
C TYR A 482 3.83 -18.83 6.44
N THR A 483 3.17 -18.01 7.25
CA THR A 483 2.00 -18.36 8.05
C THR A 483 0.98 -17.24 7.92
N THR A 484 -0.27 -17.53 8.26
CA THR A 484 -1.37 -16.56 8.16
C THR A 484 -2.27 -16.61 9.39
N ARG A 485 -3.02 -15.53 9.60
CA ARG A 485 -4.18 -15.47 10.48
C ARG A 485 -5.33 -14.76 9.81
N MET A 486 -6.54 -15.24 10.05
CA MET A 486 -7.75 -14.51 9.72
C MET A 486 -8.05 -13.43 10.77
N ALA A 487 -8.79 -12.39 10.40
CA ALA A 487 -9.21 -11.35 11.34
C ALA A 487 -10.00 -11.89 12.55
N ALA A 488 -10.75 -12.99 12.35
CA ALA A 488 -11.56 -13.64 13.37
C ALA A 488 -10.78 -14.62 14.27
N ASP A 489 -9.51 -14.91 13.95
CA ASP A 489 -8.68 -15.77 14.78
C ASP A 489 -8.39 -15.12 16.15
N PRO A 490 -8.11 -15.92 17.21
CA PRO A 490 -7.71 -15.38 18.50
C PRO A 490 -6.58 -14.34 18.38
N LEU A 491 -6.75 -13.20 19.05
CA LEU A 491 -5.77 -12.11 19.01
C LEU A 491 -4.41 -12.59 19.50
N GLY A 492 -3.35 -12.06 18.88
CA GLY A 492 -1.96 -12.37 19.22
C GLY A 492 -1.48 -13.75 18.76
N THR A 493 -2.25 -14.45 17.92
CA THR A 493 -1.89 -15.77 17.38
C THR A 493 -1.88 -15.78 15.84
N LEU A 494 -1.02 -16.64 15.28
CA LEU A 494 -0.95 -17.00 13.85
C LEU A 494 -1.30 -18.49 13.69
N PRO A 495 -2.58 -18.86 13.82
CA PRO A 495 -2.98 -20.26 13.98
C PRO A 495 -3.15 -21.00 12.64
N GLY A 496 -2.85 -20.38 11.50
CA GLY A 496 -3.00 -20.98 10.17
C GLY A 496 -2.01 -22.11 9.86
N GLY A 497 -0.94 -22.23 10.63
CA GLY A 497 0.15 -23.18 10.40
C GLY A 497 1.15 -22.70 9.34
N GLU A 498 2.26 -23.42 9.17
CA GLU A 498 3.28 -23.02 8.19
C GLU A 498 3.06 -23.66 6.82
N VAL A 499 3.22 -22.85 5.77
CA VAL A 499 3.34 -23.32 4.40
C VAL A 499 4.73 -22.98 3.85
N GLU A 500 5.28 -23.90 3.08
CA GLU A 500 6.59 -23.76 2.45
C GLU A 500 6.44 -23.21 1.03
N CYS A 501 6.94 -22.00 0.82
CA CYS A 501 7.05 -21.38 -0.50
C CYS A 501 8.13 -22.11 -1.31
N VAL A 502 9.29 -22.38 -0.70
CA VAL A 502 10.32 -23.26 -1.27
C VAL A 502 11.20 -23.88 -0.18
N ALA A 503 11.51 -25.16 -0.34
CA ALA A 503 12.51 -25.86 0.46
C ALA A 503 13.92 -25.60 -0.09
N GLY A 504 14.80 -25.10 0.76
CA GLY A 504 16.24 -25.07 0.49
C GLY A 504 16.81 -26.48 0.35
N THR A 505 17.82 -26.61 -0.50
CA THR A 505 18.56 -27.86 -0.72
C THR A 505 20.07 -27.68 -0.66
N GLY A 506 20.52 -26.47 -0.35
CA GLY A 506 21.93 -26.11 -0.20
C GLY A 506 22.15 -25.20 0.99
N ALA A 507 23.42 -25.11 1.41
CA ALA A 507 23.86 -24.24 2.49
C ALA A 507 24.74 -23.08 1.98
N GLN A 508 24.64 -21.92 2.62
CA GLN A 508 25.57 -20.82 2.41
C GLN A 508 26.94 -21.15 3.00
N THR A 509 28.02 -20.88 2.28
CA THR A 509 29.39 -21.12 2.76
C THR A 509 30.32 -19.97 2.37
N GLY A 510 31.08 -19.40 3.30
CA GLY A 510 32.13 -18.43 2.97
C GLY A 510 31.59 -17.14 2.35
N SER A 511 30.44 -16.65 2.80
CA SER A 511 29.80 -15.40 2.35
C SER A 511 29.81 -14.35 3.46
N SER A 512 30.83 -14.37 4.33
CA SER A 512 30.98 -13.48 5.49
C SER A 512 29.81 -13.53 6.47
N ASN A 513 29.10 -14.67 6.53
CA ASN A 513 27.86 -14.88 7.29
C ASN A 513 26.70 -13.98 6.84
N ARG A 514 26.85 -13.19 5.78
CA ARG A 514 25.90 -12.16 5.37
C ARG A 514 24.61 -12.77 4.84
N TRP A 515 23.48 -12.24 5.30
CA TRP A 515 22.13 -12.59 4.86
C TRP A 515 21.39 -11.29 4.50
N GLY A 516 20.36 -11.40 3.66
CA GLY A 516 19.49 -10.35 3.13
C GLY A 516 19.09 -9.28 4.13
N ASP A 517 19.13 -8.02 3.73
CA ASP A 517 18.63 -6.89 4.53
C ASP A 517 17.16 -6.55 4.27
N TYR A 518 16.60 -7.17 3.23
CA TYR A 518 15.28 -6.89 2.70
C TYR A 518 14.59 -8.20 2.33
N SER A 519 13.27 -8.20 2.58
CA SER A 519 12.31 -9.13 2.01
C SER A 519 10.97 -8.43 1.97
N THR A 520 10.15 -8.69 0.95
CA THR A 520 8.89 -7.96 0.79
C THR A 520 7.70 -8.86 0.66
N MET A 521 6.70 -8.55 1.48
CA MET A 521 5.32 -8.94 1.32
C MET A 521 4.50 -7.71 0.96
N SER A 522 3.69 -7.82 -0.09
CA SER A 522 2.72 -6.78 -0.48
C SER A 522 1.36 -7.39 -0.81
N VAL A 523 0.33 -6.56 -0.77
CA VAL A 523 -1.04 -6.95 -1.09
C VAL A 523 -1.40 -6.44 -2.49
N ASP A 524 -1.92 -7.35 -3.28
CA ASP A 524 -2.38 -7.12 -4.64
C ASP A 524 -3.43 -6.01 -4.68
N PRO A 525 -3.19 -4.90 -5.40
CA PRO A 525 -4.14 -3.78 -5.43
C PRO A 525 -5.43 -4.10 -6.21
N VAL A 526 -5.46 -5.14 -7.04
CA VAL A 526 -6.65 -5.51 -7.85
C VAL A 526 -7.76 -6.07 -6.95
N ASP A 527 -7.42 -7.03 -6.10
CA ASP A 527 -8.40 -7.70 -5.24
C ASP A 527 -8.25 -7.30 -3.76
N ASN A 528 -7.19 -6.58 -3.39
CA ASN A 528 -6.87 -6.20 -2.02
C ASN A 528 -6.78 -7.38 -1.03
N CYS A 529 -6.60 -8.60 -1.53
CA CYS A 529 -6.68 -9.87 -0.81
C CYS A 529 -5.48 -10.80 -1.06
N THR A 530 -4.92 -10.78 -2.27
CA THR A 530 -3.83 -11.67 -2.64
C THR A 530 -2.50 -11.12 -2.16
N PHE A 531 -1.77 -11.89 -1.38
CA PHE A 531 -0.44 -11.55 -0.92
C PHE A 531 0.60 -12.00 -1.96
N TRP A 532 1.63 -11.18 -2.17
CA TRP A 532 2.83 -11.51 -2.94
C TRP A 532 4.04 -11.42 -2.02
N TYR A 533 4.90 -12.44 -2.04
CA TYR A 533 6.07 -12.53 -1.16
C TYR A 533 7.32 -12.92 -1.94
N THR A 534 8.43 -12.25 -1.65
CA THR A 534 9.76 -12.61 -2.17
C THR A 534 10.81 -12.70 -1.07
N GLN A 535 11.65 -13.73 -1.12
CA GLN A 535 12.73 -13.96 -0.15
C GLN A 535 13.84 -14.84 -0.74
N GLU A 536 15.03 -14.74 -0.16
CA GLU A 536 16.20 -15.53 -0.52
C GLU A 536 16.21 -16.94 0.08
N TYR A 537 16.90 -17.85 -0.60
CA TYR A 537 17.17 -19.22 -0.15
C TYR A 537 18.41 -19.80 -0.84
N TYR A 538 18.82 -21.00 -0.44
CA TYR A 538 19.91 -21.73 -1.11
C TYR A 538 19.43 -23.05 -1.70
N GLN A 539 19.56 -23.18 -3.02
CA GLN A 539 19.28 -24.42 -3.77
C GLN A 539 20.51 -25.33 -3.88
N THR A 540 21.72 -24.75 -3.88
CA THR A 540 22.96 -25.53 -3.98
C THR A 540 23.97 -24.92 -3.03
N THR A 541 24.63 -25.80 -2.27
CA THR A 541 25.64 -25.37 -1.30
C THR A 541 26.76 -24.61 -2.00
N GLY A 542 27.04 -23.39 -1.54
CA GLY A 542 28.02 -22.54 -2.19
C GLY A 542 28.26 -21.20 -1.51
N SER A 543 29.32 -20.55 -1.96
CA SER A 543 29.71 -19.19 -1.62
C SER A 543 29.17 -18.25 -2.69
N PHE A 544 28.52 -17.15 -2.29
CA PHE A 544 27.85 -16.21 -3.21
C PHE A 544 26.98 -16.96 -4.22
N ASN A 545 25.90 -17.59 -3.73
CA ASN A 545 25.08 -18.49 -4.54
C ASN A 545 23.61 -18.49 -4.11
N PHE A 546 23.14 -17.34 -3.62
CA PHE A 546 21.75 -17.18 -3.24
C PHE A 546 20.83 -17.39 -4.47
N ARG A 547 19.61 -17.82 -4.19
CA ARG A 547 18.46 -17.78 -5.09
C ARG A 547 17.37 -16.95 -4.42
N THR A 548 16.43 -16.44 -5.17
CA THR A 548 15.19 -15.88 -4.60
C THR A 548 13.98 -16.64 -5.10
N ARG A 549 12.89 -16.57 -4.35
CA ARG A 549 11.62 -17.20 -4.69
C ARG A 549 10.52 -16.16 -4.60
N ILE A 550 9.60 -16.17 -5.57
CA ILE A 550 8.38 -15.36 -5.55
C ILE A 550 7.20 -16.31 -5.40
N CYS A 551 6.34 -16.06 -4.42
CA CYS A 551 5.06 -16.75 -4.29
C CYS A 551 3.91 -15.81 -4.00
N SER A 552 2.71 -16.21 -4.43
CA SER A 552 1.47 -15.51 -4.11
C SER A 552 0.43 -16.45 -3.50
N PHE A 553 -0.47 -15.93 -2.69
CA PHE A 553 -1.56 -16.69 -2.08
C PHE A 553 -2.66 -15.77 -1.56
N THR A 554 -3.88 -16.28 -1.43
CA THR A 554 -5.05 -15.53 -0.93
C THR A 554 -5.61 -16.23 0.30
N ILE A 555 -5.81 -15.48 1.39
CA ILE A 555 -6.39 -16.04 2.62
C ILE A 555 -7.90 -16.26 2.40
N PRO A 556 -8.43 -17.48 2.67
CA PRO A 556 -9.87 -17.75 2.50
C PRO A 556 -10.73 -16.78 3.30
N GLY A 557 -11.83 -16.30 2.69
CA GLY A 557 -12.75 -15.37 3.34
C GLY A 557 -12.46 -13.89 3.09
N CYS A 558 -11.32 -13.55 2.47
CA CYS A 558 -11.16 -12.26 1.83
C CYS A 558 -11.84 -12.32 0.45
N THR A 559 -13.04 -11.75 0.35
CA THR A 559 -13.69 -11.52 -0.94
C THR A 559 -13.27 -10.13 -1.40
N GLY A 560 -12.43 -10.06 -2.42
CA GLY A 560 -12.01 -8.80 -3.06
C GLY A 560 -13.19 -7.88 -3.38
N PRO A 561 -12.97 -6.58 -3.65
CA PRO A 561 -13.79 -5.95 -4.67
C PRO A 561 -13.73 -6.82 -5.93
N ASN A 562 -14.76 -6.79 -6.77
CA ASN A 562 -14.75 -7.57 -8.00
C ASN A 562 -13.38 -7.38 -8.70
N PRO A 563 -12.61 -8.43 -9.03
CA PRO A 563 -11.30 -8.30 -9.68
C PRO A 563 -11.35 -7.56 -11.02
N ASN A 564 -12.55 -7.26 -11.52
CA ASN A 564 -12.78 -6.37 -12.64
C ASN A 564 -12.80 -4.87 -12.27
N CYS A 565 -12.75 -4.48 -11.00
CA CYS A 565 -12.72 -3.08 -10.57
C CYS A 565 -11.29 -2.57 -10.48
N ASN A 566 -10.94 -1.64 -11.35
CA ASN A 566 -9.61 -1.04 -11.37
C ASN A 566 -9.53 0.26 -10.54
N PHE A 567 -10.66 0.77 -10.02
CA PHE A 567 -10.78 1.98 -9.20
C PHE A 567 -10.27 3.25 -9.88
N ASN A 568 -10.29 3.31 -11.21
CA ASN A 568 -9.80 4.44 -11.98
C ASN A 568 -10.85 5.57 -12.17
N GLY A 569 -12.08 5.36 -11.70
CA GLY A 569 -13.21 6.29 -11.83
C GLY A 569 -13.89 6.31 -13.20
N VAL A 570 -13.68 5.29 -14.03
CA VAL A 570 -14.27 5.14 -15.38
C VAL A 570 -14.93 3.77 -15.47
N CYS A 571 -16.22 3.72 -15.81
CA CYS A 571 -16.94 2.46 -16.01
C CYS A 571 -16.60 1.82 -17.38
N GLU A 572 -15.97 0.64 -17.38
CA GLU A 572 -15.40 -0.01 -18.58
C GLU A 572 -16.07 -1.34 -18.94
N GLN A 573 -16.37 -1.54 -20.23
CA GLN A 573 -16.80 -2.83 -20.79
C GLN A 573 -15.93 -3.22 -21.99
N ASN A 574 -14.86 -3.97 -21.74
CA ASN A 574 -13.97 -4.46 -22.80
C ASN A 574 -13.60 -5.94 -22.60
N ALA A 575 -12.81 -6.50 -23.52
CA ALA A 575 -12.47 -7.93 -23.50
C ALA A 575 -11.52 -8.33 -22.35
N GLU A 576 -10.92 -7.36 -21.65
CA GLU A 576 -9.96 -7.55 -20.57
C GLU A 576 -10.59 -7.27 -19.19
N VAL A 577 -11.58 -6.35 -19.11
CA VAL A 577 -12.22 -5.86 -17.88
C VAL A 577 -13.72 -5.58 -18.13
N THR A 578 -14.60 -6.03 -17.21
CA THR A 578 -16.05 -5.78 -17.27
C THR A 578 -16.54 -5.24 -15.93
N GLU A 579 -16.87 -3.95 -15.90
CA GLU A 579 -17.36 -3.22 -14.73
C GLU A 579 -18.86 -2.92 -14.85
N ASP A 580 -19.58 -2.96 -13.72
CA ASP A 580 -20.98 -2.58 -13.63
C ASP A 580 -21.26 -1.93 -12.27
N CYS A 581 -22.35 -1.18 -12.14
CA CYS A 581 -22.66 -0.45 -10.91
C CYS A 581 -22.94 -1.35 -9.68
N THR A 582 -23.24 -2.64 -9.89
CA THR A 582 -23.55 -3.59 -8.81
C THR A 582 -22.30 -4.25 -8.24
N THR A 583 -21.29 -4.47 -9.09
CA THR A 583 -20.03 -5.12 -8.74
C THR A 583 -18.87 -4.13 -8.63
N CYS A 584 -19.02 -2.93 -9.20
CA CYS A 584 -18.05 -1.84 -9.26
C CYS A 584 -18.62 -0.43 -9.00
N PRO A 585 -19.30 -0.20 -7.86
CA PRO A 585 -20.00 1.06 -7.57
C PRO A 585 -19.07 2.28 -7.41
N SER A 586 -17.76 2.07 -7.28
CA SER A 586 -16.77 3.16 -7.21
C SER A 586 -16.42 3.74 -8.58
N ASP A 587 -16.49 2.93 -9.64
CA ASP A 587 -16.17 3.35 -11.01
C ASP A 587 -17.44 3.55 -11.85
N CYS A 588 -18.50 2.77 -11.58
CA CYS A 588 -19.79 2.82 -12.26
C CYS A 588 -20.85 3.48 -11.38
N PRO A 589 -21.41 4.65 -11.76
CA PRO A 589 -22.43 5.31 -10.96
C PRO A 589 -23.75 4.51 -10.94
N SER A 590 -24.45 4.60 -9.81
CA SER A 590 -25.81 4.09 -9.63
C SER A 590 -26.65 5.09 -8.84
N GLN A 591 -27.94 5.20 -9.18
CA GLN A 591 -28.93 5.84 -8.31
C GLN A 591 -29.94 4.83 -7.77
N GLU A 592 -30.20 4.92 -6.47
CA GLU A 592 -31.35 4.25 -5.85
C GLU A 592 -32.63 5.00 -6.24
N PRO A 593 -33.74 4.30 -6.57
CA PRO A 593 -34.99 4.95 -6.92
C PRO A 593 -35.48 5.93 -5.83
N GLY A 594 -35.65 7.20 -6.20
CA GLY A 594 -36.24 8.24 -5.33
C GLY A 594 -35.28 9.05 -4.45
N THR A 595 -34.00 9.19 -4.80
CA THR A 595 -33.05 10.10 -4.12
C THR A 595 -32.71 11.35 -4.94
N ALA A 596 -32.78 12.55 -4.35
CA ALA A 596 -32.43 13.84 -4.98
C ALA A 596 -31.06 13.84 -5.70
N ALA A 597 -30.98 14.43 -6.90
CA ALA A 597 -29.82 14.41 -7.80
C ALA A 597 -29.48 15.81 -8.32
N CYS A 598 -28.93 16.65 -7.44
CA CYS A 598 -28.67 18.04 -7.77
C CYS A 598 -27.60 18.23 -8.88
N GLY A 599 -27.93 19.02 -9.90
CA GLY A 599 -27.15 19.36 -11.09
C GLY A 599 -27.65 18.73 -12.40
N ASN A 600 -28.73 17.92 -12.38
CA ASN A 600 -29.23 17.19 -13.54
C ASN A 600 -30.20 18.01 -14.43
N GLY A 601 -30.54 19.23 -14.02
CA GLY A 601 -31.44 20.11 -14.74
C GLY A 601 -32.93 19.77 -14.68
N VAL A 602 -33.33 18.86 -13.80
CA VAL A 602 -34.73 18.54 -13.49
C VAL A 602 -34.98 18.86 -12.01
N CYS A 603 -36.04 19.61 -11.70
CA CYS A 603 -36.43 19.87 -10.32
C CYS A 603 -37.42 18.80 -9.84
N GLU A 604 -37.01 17.98 -8.88
CA GLU A 604 -37.72 16.78 -8.41
C GLU A 604 -38.19 16.89 -6.94
N PRO A 605 -39.28 17.64 -6.68
CA PRO A 605 -39.74 17.92 -5.32
C PRO A 605 -40.07 16.66 -4.50
N PHE A 606 -40.54 15.59 -5.14
CA PHE A 606 -40.85 14.32 -4.45
C PHE A 606 -39.60 13.51 -4.06
N ALA A 607 -38.44 13.80 -4.65
CA ALA A 607 -37.16 13.18 -4.31
C ALA A 607 -36.36 14.02 -3.27
N GLY A 608 -36.88 15.17 -2.84
CA GLY A 608 -36.28 16.05 -1.83
C GLY A 608 -35.53 17.27 -2.40
N GLU A 609 -35.72 17.57 -3.69
CA GLU A 609 -35.12 18.76 -4.30
C GLU A 609 -35.97 20.00 -4.08
N ASP A 610 -35.33 21.05 -3.57
CA ASP A 610 -35.95 22.35 -3.45
C ASP A 610 -34.93 23.46 -3.73
N CYS A 611 -35.40 24.70 -3.66
CA CYS A 611 -34.60 25.89 -3.90
C CYS A 611 -33.49 26.16 -2.87
N LEU A 612 -33.39 25.37 -1.79
CA LEU A 612 -32.37 25.43 -0.74
C LEU A 612 -31.40 24.24 -0.83
N SER A 613 -31.91 23.03 -1.05
CA SER A 613 -31.14 21.79 -1.21
C SER A 613 -30.53 21.68 -2.60
N CYS A 614 -31.22 22.17 -3.64
CA CYS A 614 -30.77 22.15 -5.02
C CYS A 614 -31.21 23.37 -5.85
N ALA A 615 -30.60 24.53 -5.56
CA ALA A 615 -30.91 25.77 -6.28
C ALA A 615 -30.53 25.76 -7.77
N ALA A 616 -29.64 24.85 -8.18
CA ALA A 616 -29.18 24.70 -9.57
C ALA A 616 -30.31 24.24 -10.50
N ASP A 617 -31.07 23.22 -10.10
CA ASP A 617 -32.14 22.65 -10.92
C ASP A 617 -33.50 23.27 -10.63
N CYS A 618 -33.77 23.61 -9.35
CA CYS A 618 -35.04 24.16 -8.89
C CYS A 618 -35.14 25.69 -8.96
N ASN A 619 -34.19 26.36 -9.64
CA ASN A 619 -34.16 27.81 -9.90
C ASN A 619 -34.44 28.68 -8.65
N GLY A 620 -33.67 28.45 -7.58
CA GLY A 620 -33.98 28.94 -6.25
C GLY A 620 -33.66 30.43 -6.00
N ARG A 621 -34.69 31.28 -5.89
CA ARG A 621 -34.62 32.55 -5.12
C ARG A 621 -35.92 32.84 -4.39
N GLN A 622 -35.86 32.86 -3.05
CA GLN A 622 -37.01 33.17 -2.18
C GLN A 622 -37.05 34.65 -1.75
N ASN A 623 -35.98 35.42 -2.05
CA ASN A 623 -35.83 36.83 -1.67
C ASN A 623 -35.47 37.70 -2.89
N GLY A 624 -35.93 38.96 -2.91
CA GLY A 624 -35.65 39.91 -4.00
C GLY A 624 -36.90 40.43 -4.72
N ASN A 625 -36.86 40.61 -6.04
CA ASN A 625 -37.99 41.14 -6.83
C ASN A 625 -39.19 40.15 -6.80
N PRO A 626 -40.44 40.59 -6.53
CA PRO A 626 -41.62 39.72 -6.50
C PRO A 626 -41.82 38.80 -7.71
N SER A 627 -41.32 39.16 -8.89
CA SER A 627 -41.37 38.29 -10.08
C SER A 627 -40.39 37.11 -10.04
N ARG A 628 -39.58 36.99 -8.97
CA ARG A 628 -38.53 35.99 -8.77
C ARG A 628 -38.51 35.44 -7.32
N ARG A 629 -39.69 35.36 -6.68
CA ARG A 629 -39.88 34.84 -5.30
C ARG A 629 -40.78 33.60 -5.27
N PHE A 630 -40.43 32.56 -6.01
CA PHE A 630 -41.22 31.32 -6.05
C PHE A 630 -40.27 30.12 -6.10
N CYS A 631 -40.67 28.99 -5.53
CA CYS A 631 -39.96 27.71 -5.60
C CYS A 631 -40.85 26.67 -6.27
N CYS A 632 -40.26 25.76 -7.03
CA CYS A 632 -41.00 24.75 -7.77
C CYS A 632 -41.24 23.50 -6.90
N GLY A 633 -42.50 23.04 -6.84
CA GLY A 633 -42.92 21.85 -6.10
C GLY A 633 -44.20 22.08 -5.28
N ASP A 634 -45.03 21.05 -5.15
CA ASP A 634 -46.33 21.08 -4.44
C ASP A 634 -46.22 20.73 -2.93
N GLY A 635 -45.11 21.13 -2.28
CA GLY A 635 -44.92 20.75 -0.87
C GLY A 635 -43.78 21.38 -0.09
N ASP A 636 -42.68 21.81 -0.71
CA ASP A 636 -41.45 22.16 0.00
C ASP A 636 -40.89 23.56 -0.35
N GLY A 637 -40.39 24.28 0.67
CA GLY A 637 -39.96 25.69 0.61
C GLY A 637 -40.97 26.71 1.21
N GLU A 638 -40.57 27.99 1.34
CA GLU A 638 -41.43 29.01 2.00
C GLU A 638 -42.59 29.53 1.11
N ASN A 639 -42.46 29.46 -0.22
CA ASN A 639 -43.49 29.89 -1.19
C ASN A 639 -43.53 28.96 -2.42
N PRO A 640 -43.99 27.71 -2.26
CA PRO A 640 -44.05 26.73 -3.34
C PRO A 640 -45.07 27.11 -4.42
N VAL A 641 -44.76 26.78 -5.68
CA VAL A 641 -45.66 26.79 -6.84
C VAL A 641 -45.55 25.44 -7.56
N GLY A 642 -46.67 24.90 -8.04
CA GLY A 642 -46.67 23.58 -8.69
C GLY A 642 -45.86 23.53 -9.98
N CYS A 643 -45.42 22.34 -10.38
CA CYS A 643 -44.66 22.11 -11.62
C CYS A 643 -45.42 22.54 -12.89
N ASN A 644 -46.73 22.69 -12.81
CA ASN A 644 -47.60 23.23 -13.86
C ASN A 644 -47.51 24.76 -14.03
N ASP A 645 -46.81 25.47 -13.15
CA ASP A 645 -46.59 26.90 -13.29
C ASP A 645 -45.54 27.20 -14.37
N SER A 646 -45.92 28.01 -15.37
CA SER A 646 -45.04 28.44 -16.48
C SER A 646 -43.69 29.05 -16.05
N ARG A 647 -43.57 29.47 -14.79
CA ARG A 647 -42.34 30.02 -14.23
C ARG A 647 -41.32 28.94 -13.81
N CYS A 648 -41.77 27.70 -13.62
CA CYS A 648 -40.93 26.54 -13.30
C CYS A 648 -40.33 25.85 -14.53
N THR A 649 -40.72 26.28 -15.73
CA THR A 649 -40.31 25.66 -17.01
C THR A 649 -39.64 26.65 -17.98
N SER A 650 -39.54 27.94 -17.63
CA SER A 650 -39.14 29.01 -18.56
C SER A 650 -37.64 29.35 -18.56
N SER A 651 -36.80 28.62 -17.81
CA SER A 651 -35.36 28.93 -17.69
C SER A 651 -34.41 27.76 -18.00
N GLY A 652 -34.87 26.70 -18.67
CA GLY A 652 -34.00 25.59 -19.13
C GLY A 652 -33.95 24.35 -18.22
N PHE A 653 -34.79 24.28 -17.20
CA PHE A 653 -34.92 23.11 -16.32
C PHE A 653 -36.37 22.60 -16.34
N GLN A 654 -36.55 21.28 -16.35
CA GLN A 654 -37.88 20.66 -16.34
C GLN A 654 -38.31 20.38 -14.89
N CYS A 655 -39.55 20.66 -14.51
CA CYS A 655 -40.07 20.29 -13.19
C CYS A 655 -40.88 19.01 -13.35
N SER A 656 -40.57 17.97 -12.58
CA SER A 656 -41.24 16.66 -12.63
C SER A 656 -41.87 16.34 -11.27
N ASP A 657 -43.16 16.04 -11.28
CA ASP A 657 -43.87 15.47 -10.12
C ASP A 657 -43.73 13.94 -10.03
N VAL A 658 -42.90 13.33 -10.90
CA VAL A 658 -42.63 11.89 -10.95
C VAL A 658 -41.25 11.64 -10.36
N PRO A 659 -41.10 10.70 -9.40
CA PRO A 659 -39.78 10.33 -8.86
C PRO A 659 -38.85 9.81 -9.96
N ALA A 660 -37.57 10.22 -9.97
CA ALA A 660 -36.53 9.59 -10.78
C ALA A 660 -36.58 8.06 -10.62
N SER A 661 -36.60 7.34 -11.74
CA SER A 661 -36.22 5.93 -11.75
C SER A 661 -34.75 5.83 -11.38
N GLY A 662 -34.41 4.92 -10.47
CA GLY A 662 -33.01 4.58 -10.23
C GLY A 662 -32.39 4.02 -11.51
N PHE A 663 -31.07 4.12 -11.64
CA PHE A 663 -30.33 3.75 -12.84
C PHE A 663 -28.99 3.10 -12.50
N CYS A 664 -28.38 2.36 -13.43
CA CYS A 664 -27.18 1.55 -13.17
C CYS A 664 -26.24 1.50 -14.38
N CYS A 665 -25.11 2.21 -14.27
CA CYS A 665 -24.15 2.23 -15.37
C CYS A 665 -23.41 0.89 -15.57
N GLY A 666 -23.28 0.47 -16.82
CA GLY A 666 -22.66 -0.78 -17.27
C GLY A 666 -23.64 -1.95 -17.42
N ASN A 667 -24.95 -1.71 -17.30
CA ASN A 667 -25.98 -2.72 -17.52
C ASN A 667 -26.40 -2.84 -19.01
N LEU A 668 -25.88 -1.98 -19.89
CA LEU A 668 -26.18 -1.88 -21.32
C LEU A 668 -27.61 -1.48 -21.67
N ILE A 669 -28.29 -0.78 -20.76
CA ILE A 669 -29.66 -0.30 -20.95
C ILE A 669 -29.66 1.18 -20.62
N CYS A 670 -29.88 2.05 -21.61
CA CYS A 670 -30.00 3.49 -21.37
C CYS A 670 -31.34 3.82 -20.67
N GLU A 671 -31.33 3.88 -19.35
CA GLU A 671 -32.51 4.11 -18.50
C GLU A 671 -32.82 5.60 -18.29
N ALA A 672 -34.05 5.92 -17.86
CA ALA A 672 -34.42 7.31 -17.58
C ALA A 672 -33.62 7.85 -16.37
N GLY A 673 -32.76 8.84 -16.63
CA GLY A 673 -31.78 9.36 -15.68
C GLY A 673 -30.34 9.22 -16.18
N GLU A 674 -30.12 8.38 -17.20
CA GLU A 674 -28.84 8.15 -17.85
C GLU A 674 -28.69 9.01 -19.11
N ASP A 675 -27.51 9.56 -19.33
CA ASP A 675 -27.14 10.32 -20.53
C ASP A 675 -25.66 10.11 -20.89
N SER A 676 -25.25 10.68 -22.02
CA SER A 676 -23.88 10.58 -22.51
C SER A 676 -22.81 11.21 -21.61
N ASN A 677 -23.21 11.93 -20.56
CA ASN A 677 -22.30 12.61 -19.62
C ASN A 677 -22.19 11.87 -18.28
N ASN A 678 -23.27 11.28 -17.78
CA ASN A 678 -23.32 10.60 -16.49
C ASN A 678 -23.27 9.06 -16.61
N CYS A 679 -23.66 8.52 -17.75
CA CYS A 679 -23.63 7.10 -18.06
C CYS A 679 -23.20 6.85 -19.52
N PRO A 680 -21.98 7.29 -19.91
CA PRO A 680 -21.56 7.24 -21.32
C PRO A 680 -21.39 5.82 -21.85
N LEU A 681 -21.37 4.81 -20.97
CA LEU A 681 -21.25 3.42 -21.37
C LEU A 681 -22.58 2.86 -21.90
N ASP A 682 -23.70 3.20 -21.24
CA ASP A 682 -25.04 2.74 -21.63
C ASP A 682 -25.73 3.73 -22.59
N CYS A 683 -25.45 5.03 -22.43
CA CYS A 683 -26.07 6.13 -23.20
C CYS A 683 -25.07 6.93 -24.06
N GLY A 684 -23.82 6.49 -24.17
CA GLY A 684 -22.87 7.04 -25.14
C GLY A 684 -23.27 6.68 -26.56
N ALA A 685 -22.76 7.47 -27.53
CA ALA A 685 -23.15 7.39 -28.94
C ALA A 685 -23.35 5.95 -29.41
N CYS A 686 -24.63 5.61 -29.63
CA CYS A 686 -25.10 4.31 -30.07
C CYS A 686 -24.14 3.72 -31.12
N VAL A 687 -23.71 2.48 -30.89
CA VAL A 687 -22.81 1.76 -31.80
C VAL A 687 -23.69 1.04 -32.80
N PRO A 688 -23.73 1.45 -34.08
CA PRO A 688 -24.67 0.89 -35.04
C PRO A 688 -24.45 -0.62 -35.18
N SER A 689 -25.51 -1.37 -34.94
CA SER A 689 -25.58 -2.82 -35.10
C SER A 689 -26.72 -3.16 -36.06
N PRO A 690 -26.74 -4.37 -36.65
CA PRO A 690 -27.83 -4.76 -37.55
C PRO A 690 -29.18 -4.75 -36.83
N GLU A 691 -30.17 -4.09 -37.43
CA GLU A 691 -31.50 -3.87 -36.88
C GLU A 691 -32.23 -5.16 -36.43
N VAL A 692 -32.75 -5.15 -35.21
CA VAL A 692 -33.50 -6.22 -34.56
C VAL A 692 -34.92 -5.72 -34.29
N CYS A 693 -35.83 -6.00 -35.23
CA CYS A 693 -37.16 -5.39 -35.31
C CYS A 693 -38.21 -5.80 -34.25
N THR A 694 -37.78 -6.33 -33.10
CA THR A 694 -38.70 -6.84 -32.06
C THR A 694 -38.20 -6.63 -30.63
N ASP A 695 -37.07 -5.96 -30.41
CA ASP A 695 -36.42 -5.87 -29.10
C ASP A 695 -36.61 -4.53 -28.39
N GLY A 696 -37.27 -3.57 -29.04
CA GLY A 696 -37.56 -2.25 -28.47
C GLY A 696 -36.36 -1.30 -28.44
N GLN A 697 -35.30 -1.59 -29.20
CA GLN A 697 -34.09 -0.78 -29.28
C GLN A 697 -33.96 -0.11 -30.66
N ASP A 698 -33.27 1.03 -30.69
CA ASP A 698 -32.81 1.72 -31.91
C ASP A 698 -31.41 1.18 -32.22
N ASN A 699 -31.31 0.11 -33.02
CA ASN A 699 -30.04 -0.59 -33.17
C ASN A 699 -29.10 0.10 -34.17
N ASP A 700 -29.62 0.94 -35.06
CA ASP A 700 -28.86 1.64 -36.11
C ASP A 700 -28.65 3.14 -35.84
N CYS A 701 -29.24 3.65 -34.76
CA CYS A 701 -29.06 4.96 -34.18
C CYS A 701 -29.70 6.11 -34.98
N ASP A 702 -30.77 5.84 -35.73
CA ASP A 702 -31.47 6.83 -36.53
C ASP A 702 -32.63 7.55 -35.80
N GLY A 703 -32.94 7.09 -34.57
CA GLY A 703 -33.98 7.62 -33.69
C GLY A 703 -35.35 6.94 -33.85
N LEU A 704 -35.43 5.83 -34.59
CA LEU A 704 -36.61 4.99 -34.75
C LEU A 704 -36.36 3.61 -34.10
N VAL A 705 -37.43 2.91 -33.74
CA VAL A 705 -37.36 1.64 -32.99
C VAL A 705 -38.31 0.64 -33.61
N ASP A 706 -37.87 -0.61 -33.76
CA ASP A 706 -38.65 -1.74 -34.25
C ASP A 706 -39.49 -1.38 -35.50
N CYS A 707 -40.82 -1.54 -35.44
CA CYS A 707 -41.70 -1.34 -36.60
C CYS A 707 -41.96 0.11 -36.98
N ASP A 708 -41.51 1.07 -36.16
CA ASP A 708 -41.47 2.47 -36.53
C ASP A 708 -40.20 2.80 -37.35
N ASP A 709 -39.23 1.88 -37.38
CA ASP A 709 -38.02 1.92 -38.19
C ASP A 709 -38.26 1.50 -39.65
N ALA A 710 -37.66 2.23 -40.60
CA ALA A 710 -37.81 1.97 -42.02
C ALA A 710 -37.08 0.70 -42.49
N ASP A 711 -35.98 0.33 -41.85
CA ASP A 711 -35.19 -0.86 -42.12
C ASP A 711 -35.91 -2.14 -41.63
N CYS A 712 -36.81 -2.01 -40.67
CA CYS A 712 -37.73 -3.05 -40.23
C CYS A 712 -38.98 -3.23 -41.11
N SER A 713 -39.14 -2.42 -42.15
CA SER A 713 -40.33 -2.46 -43.02
C SER A 713 -40.52 -3.78 -43.78
N ALA A 714 -39.50 -4.63 -43.85
CA ALA A 714 -39.56 -5.96 -44.44
C ALA A 714 -39.63 -7.10 -43.41
N ASP A 715 -39.48 -6.79 -42.11
CA ASP A 715 -39.51 -7.80 -41.05
C ASP A 715 -40.93 -8.38 -40.89
N PRO A 716 -41.09 -9.72 -40.84
CA PRO A 716 -42.37 -10.38 -40.64
C PRO A 716 -43.14 -9.92 -39.40
N ALA A 717 -42.46 -9.48 -38.33
CA ALA A 717 -43.06 -8.94 -37.11
C ALA A 717 -43.71 -7.57 -37.32
N CYS A 718 -43.18 -6.78 -38.26
CA CYS A 718 -43.65 -5.44 -38.61
C CYS A 718 -44.60 -5.40 -39.81
N GLN A 719 -44.86 -6.55 -40.44
CA GLN A 719 -45.91 -6.67 -41.45
C GLN A 719 -47.29 -6.61 -40.79
N VAL A 720 -47.94 -5.44 -40.90
CA VAL A 720 -49.29 -5.23 -40.39
C VAL A 720 -50.27 -6.20 -41.10
N THR A 721 -50.74 -7.22 -40.38
CA THR A 721 -51.65 -8.28 -40.87
C THR A 721 -53.12 -7.85 -40.90
N CYS A 722 -53.39 -6.55 -40.95
CA CYS A 722 -54.73 -6.00 -40.96
C CYS A 722 -55.21 -5.69 -42.39
N GLN A 723 -56.51 -5.81 -42.61
CA GLN A 723 -57.14 -5.60 -43.90
C GLN A 723 -57.47 -4.11 -44.12
N PRO A 724 -57.22 -3.57 -45.32
CA PRO A 724 -57.45 -2.17 -45.63
C PRO A 724 -58.95 -1.84 -45.74
N LYS A 725 -59.27 -0.55 -45.79
CA LYS A 725 -60.65 -0.04 -45.93
C LYS A 725 -61.42 -0.74 -47.06
N ASN A 726 -62.65 -1.14 -46.78
CA ASN A 726 -63.56 -1.92 -47.65
C ASN A 726 -63.17 -3.37 -47.94
N ALA A 727 -62.04 -3.89 -47.44
CA ALA A 727 -61.77 -5.31 -47.47
C ALA A 727 -62.73 -6.09 -46.57
N SER A 728 -62.94 -7.37 -46.86
CA SER A 728 -63.81 -8.25 -46.10
C SER A 728 -63.23 -8.53 -44.71
N CYS A 729 -64.08 -8.49 -43.69
CA CYS A 729 -63.71 -8.76 -42.30
C CYS A 729 -64.80 -9.54 -41.58
N SER A 730 -64.36 -10.26 -40.56
CA SER A 730 -65.16 -11.06 -39.64
C SER A 730 -65.09 -10.50 -38.22
N THR A 731 -63.97 -9.88 -37.86
CA THR A 731 -63.75 -9.24 -36.56
C THR A 731 -63.11 -7.86 -36.71
N ASN A 732 -63.19 -7.05 -35.66
CA ASN A 732 -62.54 -5.73 -35.61
C ASN A 732 -61.01 -5.81 -35.74
N ALA A 733 -60.40 -6.90 -35.26
CA ALA A 733 -58.96 -7.14 -35.36
C ALA A 733 -58.52 -7.39 -36.81
N ASP A 734 -59.44 -7.84 -37.69
CA ASP A 734 -59.14 -8.06 -39.10
C ASP A 734 -58.91 -6.73 -39.84
N CYS A 735 -59.24 -5.57 -39.28
CA CYS A 735 -59.23 -4.28 -39.97
C CYS A 735 -58.19 -3.32 -39.41
N CYS A 736 -57.44 -2.62 -40.26
CA CYS A 736 -56.45 -1.64 -39.80
C CYS A 736 -57.05 -0.47 -39.02
N SER A 737 -58.34 -0.20 -39.25
CA SER A 737 -59.10 0.80 -38.48
C SER A 737 -59.63 0.29 -37.15
N GLY A 738 -59.38 -0.97 -36.78
CA GLY A 738 -59.96 -1.62 -35.61
C GLY A 738 -61.49 -1.78 -35.67
N VAL A 739 -62.09 -1.55 -36.85
CA VAL A 739 -63.56 -1.54 -37.00
C VAL A 739 -63.98 -2.29 -38.26
N CYS A 740 -64.60 -3.45 -38.03
CA CYS A 740 -65.36 -4.18 -39.03
C CYS A 740 -66.82 -3.72 -38.99
N LYS A 741 -67.29 -3.11 -40.09
CA LYS A 741 -68.69 -2.67 -40.19
C LYS A 741 -69.62 -3.88 -40.20
N ALA A 742 -70.88 -3.69 -39.80
CA ALA A 742 -71.91 -4.73 -39.79
C ALA A 742 -72.18 -5.40 -41.15
N ASN A 743 -71.73 -4.80 -42.26
CA ASN A 743 -71.79 -5.40 -43.60
C ASN A 743 -70.55 -6.25 -43.95
N GLY A 744 -69.71 -6.59 -42.96
CA GLY A 744 -68.51 -7.41 -43.13
C GLY A 744 -67.38 -6.72 -43.87
N ARG A 745 -67.26 -5.38 -43.75
CA ARG A 745 -66.19 -4.61 -44.42
C ARG A 745 -65.46 -3.64 -43.49
N CYS A 746 -64.14 -3.54 -43.66
CA CYS A 746 -63.30 -2.65 -42.87
C CYS A 746 -63.62 -1.17 -43.07
N ARG A 747 -63.57 -0.39 -41.98
CA ARG A 747 -64.07 0.99 -41.96
C ARG A 747 -63.33 1.95 -42.87
#